data_AF-A0A817F2D8-F1
#
_entry.id   AF-A0A817F2D8-F1
#
_cell.length_a   1.000
_cell.length_b   1.000
_cell.length_c   1.000
_cell.angle_alpha   90.00
_cell.angle_beta   90.00
_cell.angle_gamma   90.00
#
_symmetry.space_group_name_H-M   'P 1'
#
loop_
_entity.id
_entity.type
_entity.pdbx_description
1 polymer ?
#
loop_
_entity_poly.entity_id
_entity_poly.type
_entity_poly.pdbx_seq_one_letter_code
_entity_poly.pdbx_strand_id
1 'polypeptide(L)'
;MYINILSHYTFLLLLYLSFIFCQRSPLQVEKDTAVYQLLNHYHHYAELNQLLNTWASNYTKLAQLFSIGQSNGDKELFVMHLTSPINTDNEDEHDEFQLLKPKFKWIANMHGDETVGREMMIALIYYLLLNSKSDSRINRLLSTTNIYIMPTMNPDGFEKSIEGSCETKTLETRGNLLSVDLNRDFPSQYEPLKRMDNGTSGDLFYGRQRETIAVMKWILKENFVLSANLHGGALVASYPYDETIHHTDNTYGQSPDDSLFRFIARTYANKHLTMTKGQGCASEFPEGITNGAKWYDVAGGMQDFNYLHSNTFEITIELSCCKYPSSNDSNLEKEWDNNKEALITYMELSHLGIKGFIRDAQTRTAISGALIQVEGILHPVRSVRSGAYWRLLLPGLHNITVTASGYLPQTTYNVNVTNEKTSAFRLDFDLQPGTQDISLSRQDISSRNKIYDALSNYTRKLMTNSRDEILNQLIEPSDKFQYHDYESMVKKLKQINQKYPSITSIYTIGKSVENRDLWVIIISDQPLIHEAGEPEVRYVANIHGDESVGRECLILFIEYLCLNYGKNDYITKLIDNVRIHIMPTMNPDGFEYEYKQTKHAVGDGRFNAKKIDLNQNFPHIELEQSSKKDEAIPKKEYNNNENNLDKFTKKQNQFQPEVQAAIHWSLIYPFVLSGNLHGGALVAQYPFDNRIKDSKIAESKSPDDATFKMLANSYSKAHTKMFEGNSCVIFRDGTTNGAAWRVIEGGMQDWSYVFTSDMELTIELGCDKYPDEKNLQNYWNGNKGALLAFITQVVYGIRGFVFDSRTKTPLSGVVIHVHGIEHNVTTYRDGDFFRLLSPGIYDITVERIGYESETKENIFVTNQSSTYVEFKLKRIDFYDDKQNISQLQTLYNQSKTFIRRPIFFVMLASICGSYINFFQIINKHSMYFYLVLTLSVIFGIVAFYVRRRSFSSLRRFTDSQQYELLTQGDDNLPLMHQSNGHQSIRNTHAMRGESEDEADEHTLFTSNIDVPMIS
;
A
#
# COMPACT_ATOMS: atom_id res chain seq x y z
N MET A 1 62.13 -43.66 -13.45
CA MET A 1 60.90 -44.47 -13.33
C MET A 1 59.95 -43.94 -12.26
N TYR A 2 60.26 -44.01 -10.96
CA TYR A 2 59.31 -43.69 -9.87
C TYR A 2 58.51 -42.37 -10.03
N ILE A 3 59.13 -41.28 -10.48
CA ILE A 3 58.45 -39.98 -10.66
C ILE A 3 57.31 -40.07 -11.70
N ASN A 4 57.54 -40.71 -12.85
CA ASN A 4 56.51 -40.90 -13.88
C ASN A 4 55.36 -41.79 -13.40
N ILE A 5 55.67 -42.79 -12.56
CA ILE A 5 54.67 -43.68 -11.96
C ILE A 5 53.77 -42.88 -10.99
N LEU A 6 54.37 -42.06 -10.12
CA LEU A 6 53.61 -41.21 -9.20
C LEU A 6 52.75 -40.19 -9.94
N SER A 7 53.27 -39.57 -11.00
CA SER A 7 52.54 -38.67 -11.90
C SER A 7 51.36 -39.35 -12.60
N HIS A 8 51.53 -40.59 -13.07
CA HIS A 8 50.43 -41.34 -13.68
C HIS A 8 49.34 -41.68 -12.65
N TYR A 9 49.71 -42.08 -11.43
CA TYR A 9 48.73 -42.37 -10.40
C TYR A 9 48.03 -41.12 -9.85
N THR A 10 48.67 -39.95 -9.74
CA THR A 10 47.96 -38.72 -9.38
C THR A 10 47.07 -38.21 -10.50
N PHE A 11 47.47 -38.34 -11.77
CA PHE A 11 46.62 -37.99 -12.91
C PHE A 11 45.42 -38.94 -13.04
N LEU A 12 45.62 -40.24 -12.83
CA LEU A 12 44.52 -41.22 -12.77
C LEU A 12 43.63 -41.01 -11.55
N LEU A 13 44.17 -40.65 -10.38
CA LEU A 13 43.37 -40.32 -9.20
C LEU A 13 42.55 -39.04 -9.42
N LEU A 14 43.11 -38.02 -10.06
CA LEU A 14 42.38 -36.80 -10.43
C LEU A 14 41.30 -37.07 -11.47
N LEU A 15 41.57 -37.92 -12.48
CA LEU A 15 40.56 -38.38 -13.43
C LEU A 15 39.45 -39.20 -12.73
N TYR A 16 39.81 -40.10 -11.83
CA TYR A 16 38.87 -40.95 -11.10
C TYR A 16 38.02 -40.14 -10.11
N LEU A 17 38.62 -39.17 -9.42
CA LEU A 17 37.90 -38.18 -8.60
C LEU A 17 37.02 -37.29 -9.48
N SER A 18 37.47 -36.82 -10.64
CA SER A 18 36.60 -36.08 -11.56
C SER A 18 35.45 -36.94 -12.08
N PHE A 19 35.65 -38.23 -12.30
CA PHE A 19 34.57 -39.16 -12.66
C PHE A 19 33.58 -39.34 -11.51
N ILE A 20 34.04 -39.47 -10.26
CA ILE A 20 33.18 -39.58 -9.07
C ILE A 20 32.41 -38.28 -8.81
N PHE A 21 33.04 -37.11 -8.92
CA PHE A 21 32.40 -35.80 -8.74
C PHE A 21 31.55 -35.36 -9.94
N CYS A 22 31.75 -35.91 -11.13
CA CYS A 22 30.96 -35.62 -12.34
C CYS A 22 29.87 -36.69 -12.62
N GLN A 23 29.89 -37.83 -11.93
CA GLN A 23 28.78 -38.79 -11.94
C GLN A 23 27.56 -38.24 -11.18
N ARG A 24 26.77 -37.40 -11.87
CA ARG A 24 25.32 -37.39 -11.64
C ARG A 24 24.84 -38.85 -11.73
N SER A 25 23.99 -39.28 -10.79
CA SER A 25 23.48 -40.66 -10.82
C SER A 25 22.75 -40.91 -12.15
N PRO A 26 22.73 -42.15 -12.69
CA PRO A 26 22.07 -42.42 -13.97
C PRO A 26 20.61 -41.94 -14.01
N LEU A 27 19.91 -42.08 -12.88
CA LEU A 27 18.54 -41.60 -12.68
C LEU A 27 18.41 -40.06 -12.67
N GLN A 28 19.44 -39.33 -12.20
CA GLN A 28 19.44 -37.87 -12.29
C GLN A 28 19.74 -37.41 -13.72
N VAL A 29 20.68 -38.06 -14.41
CA VAL A 29 20.95 -37.79 -15.83
C VAL A 29 19.69 -38.02 -16.66
N GLU A 30 18.99 -39.14 -16.45
CA GLU A 30 17.71 -39.45 -17.11
C GLU A 30 16.63 -38.37 -16.86
N LYS A 31 16.51 -37.86 -15.63
CA LYS A 31 15.56 -36.78 -15.28
C LYS A 31 15.94 -35.43 -15.89
N ASP A 32 17.21 -35.06 -15.85
CA ASP A 32 17.68 -33.83 -16.48
C ASP A 32 17.46 -33.91 -18.00
N THR A 33 17.78 -35.05 -18.63
CA THR A 33 17.47 -35.36 -20.04
C THR A 33 15.98 -35.25 -20.34
N ALA A 34 15.09 -35.70 -19.46
CA ALA A 34 13.64 -35.58 -19.66
C ALA A 34 13.16 -34.11 -19.65
N VAL A 35 13.82 -33.22 -18.90
CA VAL A 35 13.52 -31.76 -18.93
C VAL A 35 14.11 -31.09 -20.17
N TYR A 36 15.32 -31.47 -20.60
CA TYR A 36 15.87 -30.98 -21.87
C TYR A 36 15.05 -31.45 -23.10
N GLN A 37 14.56 -32.71 -23.09
CA GLN A 37 13.63 -33.23 -24.11
C GLN A 37 12.29 -32.50 -24.16
N LEU A 38 11.83 -31.95 -23.04
CA LEU A 38 10.64 -31.10 -22.98
C LEU A 38 10.93 -29.72 -23.62
N LEU A 39 12.11 -29.16 -23.35
CA LEU A 39 12.56 -27.85 -23.83
C LEU A 39 13.06 -27.83 -25.29
N ASN A 40 12.77 -28.85 -26.09
CA ASN A 40 13.21 -28.91 -27.49
C ASN A 40 12.33 -28.13 -28.48
N HIS A 41 11.17 -27.62 -28.04
CA HIS A 41 10.27 -26.74 -28.78
C HIS A 41 9.40 -25.92 -27.83
N TYR A 42 8.57 -25.03 -28.38
CA TYR A 42 7.63 -24.20 -27.62
C TYR A 42 6.24 -24.82 -27.54
N HIS A 43 5.65 -24.87 -26.34
CA HIS A 43 4.39 -25.57 -26.12
C HIS A 43 3.19 -24.66 -26.39
N HIS A 44 2.53 -24.87 -27.52
CA HIS A 44 1.26 -24.22 -27.86
C HIS A 44 0.16 -24.57 -26.86
N TYR A 45 -0.84 -23.69 -26.70
CA TYR A 45 -1.84 -23.75 -25.63
C TYR A 45 -2.59 -25.09 -25.53
N ALA A 46 -2.87 -25.75 -26.66
CA ALA A 46 -3.52 -27.06 -26.68
C ALA A 46 -2.65 -28.16 -26.03
N GLU A 47 -1.33 -28.11 -26.25
CA GLU A 47 -0.35 -29.05 -25.71
C GLU A 47 0.00 -28.73 -24.26
N LEU A 48 0.17 -27.44 -23.92
CA LEU A 48 0.31 -26.98 -22.54
C LEU A 48 -0.87 -27.49 -21.67
N ASN A 49 -2.10 -27.35 -22.18
CA ASN A 49 -3.30 -27.86 -21.53
C ASN A 49 -3.24 -29.40 -21.35
N GLN A 50 -2.80 -30.15 -22.37
CA GLN A 50 -2.62 -31.60 -22.27
C GLN A 50 -1.55 -32.00 -21.24
N LEU A 51 -0.39 -31.33 -21.22
CA LEU A 51 0.70 -31.57 -20.27
C LEU A 51 0.25 -31.32 -18.83
N LEU A 52 -0.34 -30.15 -18.55
CA LEU A 52 -0.78 -29.79 -17.20
C LEU A 52 -1.85 -30.77 -16.67
N ASN A 53 -2.82 -31.17 -17.49
CA ASN A 53 -3.82 -32.18 -17.10
C ASN A 53 -3.20 -33.56 -16.89
N THR A 54 -2.24 -33.97 -17.73
CA THR A 54 -1.50 -35.23 -17.61
C THR A 54 -0.68 -35.26 -16.31
N TRP A 55 -0.04 -34.15 -15.94
CA TRP A 55 0.72 -34.06 -14.70
C TRP A 55 -0.18 -34.02 -13.46
N ALA A 56 -1.28 -33.27 -13.46
CA ALA A 56 -2.24 -33.27 -12.35
C ALA A 56 -2.87 -34.66 -12.12
N SER A 57 -3.20 -35.39 -13.19
CA SER A 57 -3.77 -36.75 -13.10
C SER A 57 -2.73 -37.83 -12.73
N ASN A 58 -1.46 -37.66 -13.09
CA ASN A 58 -0.39 -38.58 -12.68
C ASN A 58 0.15 -38.31 -11.26
N TYR A 59 0.07 -37.07 -10.78
CA TYR A 59 0.64 -36.62 -9.49
C TYR A 59 -0.43 -36.07 -8.53
N THR A 60 -1.63 -36.66 -8.49
CA THR A 60 -2.82 -36.21 -7.71
C THR A 60 -2.62 -35.93 -6.22
N LYS A 61 -1.53 -36.42 -5.60
CA LYS A 61 -1.17 -36.12 -4.19
C LYS A 61 -0.24 -34.92 -4.01
N LEU A 62 0.29 -34.37 -5.10
CA LEU A 62 1.29 -33.29 -5.11
C LEU A 62 0.90 -32.12 -6.02
N ALA A 63 0.02 -32.36 -7.01
CA ALA A 63 -0.33 -31.44 -8.08
C ALA A 63 -1.84 -31.25 -8.21
N GLN A 64 -2.29 -30.00 -8.15
CA GLN A 64 -3.67 -29.60 -8.44
C GLN A 64 -3.68 -28.54 -9.53
N LEU A 65 -4.24 -28.89 -10.69
CA LEU A 65 -4.54 -27.94 -11.76
C LEU A 65 -5.91 -27.28 -11.52
N PHE A 66 -5.98 -25.97 -11.67
CA PHE A 66 -7.23 -25.22 -11.73
C PHE A 66 -7.10 -24.01 -12.66
N SER A 67 -8.24 -23.44 -13.06
CA SER A 67 -8.29 -22.17 -13.79
C SER A 67 -8.67 -21.03 -12.84
N ILE A 68 -8.07 -19.85 -13.01
CA ILE A 68 -8.47 -18.62 -12.31
C ILE A 68 -9.47 -17.77 -13.10
N GLY A 69 -9.71 -18.10 -14.36
CA GLY A 69 -10.56 -17.35 -15.29
C GLY A 69 -10.23 -17.68 -16.75
N GLN A 70 -10.89 -17.00 -17.68
CA GLN A 70 -10.63 -17.17 -19.11
C GLN A 70 -10.07 -15.89 -19.72
N SER A 71 -9.19 -16.04 -20.71
CA SER A 71 -8.69 -14.93 -21.53
C SER A 71 -9.78 -14.33 -22.42
N ASN A 72 -9.48 -13.24 -23.12
CA ASN A 72 -10.40 -12.61 -24.06
C ASN A 72 -10.72 -13.51 -25.29
N GLY A 73 -9.86 -14.47 -25.61
CA GLY A 73 -10.07 -15.55 -26.60
C GLY A 73 -10.56 -16.87 -26.01
N ASP A 74 -11.24 -16.81 -24.85
CA ASP A 74 -11.88 -17.94 -24.16
C ASP A 74 -10.93 -19.12 -23.81
N LYS A 75 -9.63 -18.85 -23.62
CA LYS A 75 -8.64 -19.83 -23.14
C LYS A 75 -8.57 -19.81 -21.62
N GLU A 76 -8.47 -20.97 -20.99
CA GLU A 76 -8.36 -21.10 -19.53
C GLU A 76 -7.00 -20.60 -19.02
N LEU A 77 -7.03 -19.80 -17.97
CA LEU A 77 -5.86 -19.24 -17.31
C LEU A 77 -5.42 -20.22 -16.22
N PHE A 78 -4.70 -21.26 -16.64
CA PHE A 78 -4.32 -22.37 -15.79
C PHE A 78 -3.22 -22.05 -14.78
N VAL A 79 -3.43 -22.50 -13.54
CA VAL A 79 -2.48 -22.48 -12.44
C VAL A 79 -2.27 -23.89 -11.93
N MET A 80 -1.01 -24.31 -11.82
CA MET A 80 -0.61 -25.55 -11.15
C MET A 80 -0.22 -25.24 -9.70
N HIS A 81 -1.00 -25.73 -8.73
CA HIS A 81 -0.61 -25.72 -7.31
C HIS A 81 0.18 -26.99 -6.99
N LEU A 82 1.37 -26.80 -6.43
CA LEU A 82 2.31 -27.83 -6.01
C LEU A 82 2.56 -27.71 -4.50
N THR A 83 2.24 -28.78 -3.76
CA THR A 83 2.45 -28.89 -2.30
C THR A 83 2.44 -30.36 -1.91
N SER A 84 3.21 -30.75 -0.90
CA SER A 84 3.16 -32.10 -0.32
C SER A 84 2.30 -32.09 0.94
N PRO A 85 1.35 -33.04 1.12
CA PRO A 85 0.83 -33.36 2.44
C PRO A 85 1.97 -33.85 3.34
N ILE A 86 1.78 -33.73 4.65
CA ILE A 86 2.79 -34.05 5.66
C ILE A 86 2.28 -35.25 6.45
N ASN A 87 3.12 -36.27 6.62
CA ASN A 87 2.82 -37.39 7.48
C ASN A 87 3.33 -37.07 8.90
N THR A 88 2.48 -36.44 9.72
CA THR A 88 2.63 -36.40 11.19
C THR A 88 1.53 -37.26 11.81
N ASP A 89 1.87 -38.03 12.83
CA ASP A 89 0.89 -38.82 13.59
C ASP A 89 0.11 -37.98 14.63
N ASN A 90 0.30 -36.66 14.61
CA ASN A 90 -0.37 -35.67 15.46
C ASN A 90 -1.19 -34.70 14.59
N GLU A 91 -2.50 -34.66 14.82
CA GLU A 91 -3.46 -33.88 14.01
C GLU A 91 -3.43 -32.37 14.32
N ASP A 92 -3.21 -31.98 15.58
CA ASP A 92 -3.13 -30.55 15.95
C ASP A 92 -1.88 -29.86 15.38
N GLU A 93 -0.72 -30.54 15.44
CA GLU A 93 0.53 -30.04 14.83
C GLU A 93 0.46 -30.06 13.30
N HIS A 94 -0.26 -31.01 12.70
CA HIS A 94 -0.49 -31.04 11.25
C HIS A 94 -1.18 -29.75 10.80
N ASP A 95 -2.32 -29.42 11.39
CA ASP A 95 -3.16 -28.31 10.92
C ASP A 95 -2.52 -26.94 11.20
N GLU A 96 -1.85 -26.74 12.35
CA GLU A 96 -1.05 -25.52 12.56
C GLU A 96 0.07 -25.38 11.51
N PHE A 97 0.74 -26.47 11.13
CA PHE A 97 1.81 -26.42 10.13
C PHE A 97 1.24 -26.07 8.74
N GLN A 98 0.18 -26.74 8.29
CA GLN A 98 -0.43 -26.49 6.97
C GLN A 98 -0.87 -25.02 6.85
N LEU A 99 -1.40 -24.43 7.93
CA LEU A 99 -1.83 -23.03 8.00
C LEU A 99 -0.66 -22.03 8.05
N LEU A 100 0.55 -22.44 8.45
CA LEU A 100 1.77 -21.61 8.45
C LEU A 100 2.74 -21.88 7.28
N LYS A 101 2.34 -22.70 6.29
CA LYS A 101 3.02 -22.81 4.99
C LYS A 101 2.86 -21.51 4.20
N PRO A 102 3.93 -20.74 3.92
CA PRO A 102 3.81 -19.56 3.06
C PRO A 102 3.32 -19.96 1.66
N LYS A 103 2.51 -19.09 1.06
CA LYS A 103 2.10 -19.19 -0.34
C LYS A 103 3.05 -18.40 -1.21
N PHE A 104 3.59 -19.06 -2.23
CA PHE A 104 4.47 -18.49 -3.24
C PHE A 104 3.83 -18.58 -4.62
N LYS A 105 4.02 -17.61 -5.51
CA LYS A 105 3.64 -17.77 -6.93
C LYS A 105 4.71 -17.35 -7.94
N TRP A 106 4.76 -18.09 -9.04
CA TRP A 106 5.36 -17.65 -10.30
C TRP A 106 4.25 -17.29 -11.30
N ILE A 107 4.40 -16.17 -11.99
CA ILE A 107 3.62 -15.82 -13.18
C ILE A 107 4.60 -15.55 -14.33
N ALA A 108 4.25 -16.00 -15.53
CA ALA A 108 5.05 -15.78 -16.74
C ALA A 108 4.19 -15.43 -17.95
N ASN A 109 4.83 -14.89 -18.99
CA ASN A 109 4.23 -14.73 -20.33
C ASN A 109 2.89 -13.96 -20.25
N MET A 110 2.90 -12.83 -19.54
CA MET A 110 1.84 -11.81 -19.58
C MET A 110 1.96 -10.92 -20.83
N HIS A 111 3.18 -10.79 -21.35
CA HIS A 111 3.42 -10.40 -22.73
C HIS A 111 3.50 -11.66 -23.58
N GLY A 112 2.74 -11.71 -24.67
CA GLY A 112 2.64 -12.91 -25.49
C GLY A 112 3.94 -13.26 -26.21
N ASP A 113 4.73 -12.25 -26.57
CA ASP A 113 6.01 -12.34 -27.28
C ASP A 113 7.20 -12.65 -26.36
N GLU A 114 7.02 -12.64 -25.04
CA GLU A 114 8.05 -12.96 -24.05
C GLU A 114 7.86 -14.41 -23.59
N THR A 115 8.55 -15.33 -24.28
CA THR A 115 8.21 -16.76 -24.25
C THR A 115 9.15 -17.60 -23.40
N VAL A 116 10.36 -17.14 -23.11
CA VAL A 116 11.32 -17.89 -22.26
C VAL A 116 10.72 -18.18 -20.88
N GLY A 117 10.08 -17.20 -20.24
CA GLY A 117 9.42 -17.39 -18.94
C GLY A 117 8.34 -18.47 -18.94
N ARG A 118 7.60 -18.64 -20.04
CA ARG A 118 6.58 -19.70 -20.20
C ARG A 118 7.22 -21.07 -20.09
N GLU A 119 8.24 -21.31 -20.89
CA GLU A 119 8.92 -22.60 -20.96
C GLU A 119 9.72 -22.90 -19.68
N MET A 120 10.29 -21.87 -19.03
CA MET A 120 10.90 -22.02 -17.70
C MET A 120 9.87 -22.50 -16.66
N MET A 121 8.61 -22.06 -16.73
CA MET A 121 7.57 -22.51 -15.81
C MET A 121 7.05 -23.92 -16.13
N ILE A 122 6.98 -24.29 -17.40
CA ILE A 122 6.63 -25.64 -17.85
C ILE A 122 7.72 -26.64 -17.38
N ALA A 123 8.99 -26.30 -17.60
CA ALA A 123 10.14 -27.07 -17.10
C ALA A 123 10.20 -27.12 -15.57
N LEU A 124 9.93 -26.01 -14.86
CA LEU A 124 9.94 -25.98 -13.40
C LEU A 124 8.87 -26.89 -12.79
N ILE A 125 7.64 -26.88 -13.31
CA ILE A 125 6.58 -27.81 -12.87
C ILE A 125 7.06 -29.26 -13.04
N TYR A 126 7.58 -29.62 -14.22
CA TYR A 126 8.01 -30.99 -14.49
C TYR A 126 9.21 -31.41 -13.63
N TYR A 127 10.20 -30.53 -13.46
CA TYR A 127 11.37 -30.77 -12.61
C TYR A 127 11.00 -30.97 -11.14
N LEU A 128 10.09 -30.15 -10.59
CA LEU A 128 9.60 -30.29 -9.21
C LEU A 128 8.89 -31.64 -9.02
N LEU A 129 8.06 -32.06 -9.98
CA LEU A 129 7.35 -33.34 -9.93
C LEU A 129 8.30 -34.54 -10.05
N LEU A 130 9.22 -34.53 -11.01
CA LEU A 130 10.23 -35.58 -11.20
C LEU A 130 11.12 -35.77 -9.95
N ASN A 131 11.50 -34.67 -9.30
CA ASN A 131 12.48 -34.70 -8.19
C ASN A 131 11.84 -34.76 -6.79
N SER A 132 10.52 -34.57 -6.68
CA SER A 132 9.71 -34.60 -5.44
C SER A 132 9.98 -35.74 -4.45
N LYS A 133 10.52 -36.89 -4.92
CA LYS A 133 10.84 -38.08 -4.11
C LYS A 133 12.33 -38.42 -4.02
N SER A 134 13.20 -37.78 -4.82
CA SER A 134 14.63 -38.12 -4.91
C SER A 134 15.57 -37.00 -4.47
N ASP A 135 15.12 -35.75 -4.54
CA ASP A 135 15.87 -34.58 -4.10
C ASP A 135 15.29 -34.09 -2.77
N SER A 136 16.13 -34.01 -1.73
CA SER A 136 15.73 -33.60 -0.39
C SER A 136 15.46 -32.10 -0.24
N ARG A 137 16.05 -31.24 -1.09
CA ARG A 137 15.73 -29.80 -1.17
C ARG A 137 14.36 -29.60 -1.81
N ILE A 138 14.07 -30.29 -2.92
CA ILE A 138 12.76 -30.21 -3.59
C ILE A 138 11.66 -30.84 -2.74
N ASN A 139 11.90 -31.98 -2.09
CA ASN A 139 10.96 -32.58 -1.16
C ASN A 139 10.68 -31.66 0.06
N ARG A 140 11.71 -31.02 0.62
CA ARG A 140 11.55 -30.01 1.67
C ARG A 140 10.72 -28.83 1.17
N LEU A 141 11.06 -28.23 0.03
CA LEU A 141 10.35 -27.07 -0.51
C LEU A 141 8.86 -27.37 -0.73
N LEU A 142 8.52 -28.52 -1.34
CA LEU A 142 7.14 -28.94 -1.53
C LEU A 142 6.41 -29.23 -0.20
N SER A 143 7.10 -29.75 0.82
CA SER A 143 6.49 -30.01 2.14
C SER A 143 6.41 -28.77 3.05
N THR A 144 7.16 -27.70 2.78
CA THR A 144 7.14 -26.44 3.56
C THR A 144 6.37 -25.29 2.92
N THR A 145 6.11 -25.33 1.61
CA THR A 145 5.62 -24.19 0.82
C THR A 145 4.40 -24.59 -0.02
N ASN A 146 3.43 -23.69 -0.16
CA ASN A 146 2.37 -23.82 -1.15
C ASN A 146 2.80 -23.04 -2.41
N ILE A 147 3.30 -23.76 -3.42
CA ILE A 147 3.85 -23.18 -4.64
C ILE A 147 2.75 -23.14 -5.70
N TYR A 148 2.53 -22.00 -6.34
CA TYR A 148 1.59 -21.88 -7.45
C TYR A 148 2.33 -21.40 -8.69
N ILE A 149 2.12 -22.06 -9.84
CA ILE A 149 2.81 -21.73 -11.08
C ILE A 149 1.79 -21.48 -12.17
N MET A 150 1.84 -20.28 -12.76
CA MET A 150 1.02 -19.86 -13.90
C MET A 150 1.93 -19.68 -15.14
N PRO A 151 2.03 -20.68 -16.04
CA PRO A 151 2.98 -20.63 -17.16
C PRO A 151 2.65 -19.56 -18.22
N THR A 152 1.40 -19.12 -18.30
CA THR A 152 0.97 -18.07 -19.23
C THR A 152 -0.20 -17.30 -18.65
N MET A 153 -0.02 -15.98 -18.49
CA MET A 153 -1.12 -15.05 -18.24
C MET A 153 -1.78 -14.59 -19.54
N ASN A 154 -1.03 -14.55 -20.65
CA ASN A 154 -1.50 -14.12 -21.96
C ASN A 154 -1.36 -15.22 -23.03
N PRO A 155 -2.21 -16.26 -22.97
CA PRO A 155 -2.18 -17.32 -23.98
C PRO A 155 -2.66 -16.82 -25.36
N ASP A 156 -3.37 -15.69 -25.46
CA ASP A 156 -3.84 -15.16 -26.75
C ASP A 156 -2.76 -14.40 -27.54
N GLY A 157 -1.90 -13.63 -26.86
CA GLY A 157 -0.73 -13.01 -27.47
C GLY A 157 0.33 -14.03 -27.86
N PHE A 158 0.50 -15.09 -27.06
CA PHE A 158 1.43 -16.18 -27.37
C PHE A 158 1.09 -16.88 -28.69
N GLU A 159 -0.18 -17.28 -28.91
CA GLU A 159 -0.58 -17.94 -30.16
C GLU A 159 -0.50 -17.05 -31.42
N LYS A 160 -0.32 -15.72 -31.26
CA LYS A 160 -0.03 -14.78 -32.35
C LYS A 160 1.46 -14.52 -32.56
N SER A 161 2.30 -14.88 -31.58
CA SER A 161 3.72 -14.53 -31.55
C SER A 161 4.57 -15.48 -32.38
N ILE A 162 5.70 -14.99 -32.90
CA ILE A 162 6.50 -15.68 -33.93
C ILE A 162 7.88 -16.04 -33.38
N GLU A 163 8.23 -17.33 -33.42
CA GLU A 163 9.53 -17.84 -32.98
C GLU A 163 10.69 -17.15 -33.73
N GLY A 164 11.76 -16.82 -33.00
CA GLY A 164 12.92 -16.09 -33.51
C GLY A 164 12.73 -14.57 -33.57
N SER A 165 11.56 -14.03 -33.19
CA SER A 165 11.38 -12.58 -33.05
C SER A 165 11.88 -12.09 -31.70
N CYS A 166 13.18 -11.75 -31.62
CA CYS A 166 13.78 -11.23 -30.39
C CYS A 166 13.19 -9.90 -29.88
N GLU A 167 12.60 -9.09 -30.76
CA GLU A 167 12.09 -7.75 -30.45
C GLU A 167 10.57 -7.67 -30.56
N THR A 168 9.95 -6.88 -29.67
CA THR A 168 8.53 -6.50 -29.76
C THR A 168 8.33 -5.60 -30.99
N LYS A 169 7.52 -6.05 -31.96
CA LYS A 169 7.23 -5.29 -33.20
C LYS A 169 5.84 -4.66 -33.22
N THR A 170 4.85 -5.28 -32.56
CA THR A 170 3.47 -4.77 -32.46
C THR A 170 2.87 -5.12 -31.10
N LEU A 171 1.83 -4.38 -30.69
CA LEU A 171 0.99 -4.75 -29.55
C LEU A 171 0.11 -5.99 -29.83
N GLU A 172 0.07 -6.48 -31.07
CA GLU A 172 -0.74 -7.65 -31.43
C GLU A 172 -0.10 -8.95 -30.92
N THR A 173 1.23 -9.04 -30.86
CA THR A 173 1.98 -10.18 -30.30
C THR A 173 2.21 -10.02 -28.80
N ARG A 174 2.55 -8.80 -28.36
CA ARG A 174 2.80 -8.47 -26.96
C ARG A 174 1.53 -8.45 -26.11
N GLY A 175 0.50 -7.74 -26.55
CA GLY A 175 -0.75 -7.57 -25.82
C GLY A 175 -1.65 -8.80 -25.87
N ASN A 176 -2.81 -8.72 -25.22
CA ASN A 176 -3.79 -9.82 -25.24
C ASN A 176 -4.53 -9.94 -26.59
N LEU A 177 -5.65 -10.67 -26.64
CA LEU A 177 -6.43 -10.79 -27.88
C LEU A 177 -6.79 -9.42 -28.49
N LEU A 178 -7.10 -8.43 -27.65
CA LEU A 178 -7.49 -7.06 -28.04
C LEU A 178 -6.28 -6.09 -28.15
N SER A 179 -5.05 -6.62 -28.14
CA SER A 179 -3.80 -5.85 -28.23
C SER A 179 -3.59 -4.86 -27.07
N VAL A 180 -4.11 -5.18 -25.89
CA VAL A 180 -3.86 -4.43 -24.64
C VAL A 180 -2.65 -5.03 -23.92
N ASP A 181 -1.69 -4.18 -23.52
CA ASP A 181 -0.55 -4.57 -22.70
C ASP A 181 -1.02 -4.85 -21.26
N LEU A 182 -0.93 -6.11 -20.83
CA LEU A 182 -1.42 -6.53 -19.51
C LEU A 182 -0.58 -5.98 -18.35
N ASN A 183 0.70 -5.61 -18.59
CA ASN A 183 1.54 -4.95 -17.58
C ASN A 183 1.42 -3.42 -17.65
N ARG A 184 0.32 -2.92 -18.24
CA ARG A 184 -0.21 -1.55 -18.14
C ARG A 184 -1.72 -1.53 -17.83
N ASP A 185 -2.29 -2.69 -17.48
CA ASP A 185 -3.74 -2.87 -17.26
C ASP A 185 -4.10 -3.18 -15.80
N PHE A 186 -3.12 -3.41 -14.90
CA PHE A 186 -3.39 -3.43 -13.45
C PHE A 186 -3.68 -2.02 -12.93
N PRO A 187 -4.38 -1.87 -11.79
CA PRO A 187 -4.41 -0.60 -11.07
C PRO A 187 -2.98 -0.17 -10.78
N SER A 188 -2.59 0.96 -11.34
CA SER A 188 -1.32 1.60 -10.99
C SER A 188 -1.39 2.08 -9.54
N GLN A 189 -0.24 2.31 -8.91
CA GLN A 189 -0.15 2.97 -7.60
C GLN A 189 -0.87 4.35 -7.60
N TYR A 190 -1.12 4.86 -8.80
CA TYR A 190 -1.45 6.21 -9.16
C TYR A 190 -2.66 6.33 -10.11
N GLU A 191 -3.53 5.32 -10.25
CA GLU A 191 -4.62 5.29 -11.25
C GLU A 191 -6.04 5.27 -10.64
N PRO A 192 -6.88 6.33 -10.83
CA PRO A 192 -8.13 6.51 -10.11
C PRO A 192 -9.13 5.41 -10.45
N LEU A 193 -9.64 4.66 -9.46
CA LEU A 193 -10.66 3.64 -9.73
C LEU A 193 -11.88 4.28 -10.39
N LYS A 194 -12.09 3.94 -11.66
CA LYS A 194 -13.00 4.65 -12.56
C LYS A 194 -14.44 4.36 -12.14
N ARG A 195 -15.22 5.39 -11.81
CA ARG A 195 -16.67 5.26 -11.61
C ARG A 195 -17.34 4.72 -12.89
N MET A 196 -18.39 3.92 -12.71
CA MET A 196 -19.37 3.69 -13.78
C MET A 196 -20.30 4.91 -13.88
N ASP A 197 -20.83 5.19 -15.08
CA ASP A 197 -21.74 6.32 -15.36
C ASP A 197 -23.04 6.33 -14.53
N ASN A 198 -23.34 5.24 -13.82
CA ASN A 198 -24.56 5.05 -13.02
C ASN A 198 -24.43 5.53 -11.56
N GLY A 199 -23.29 6.07 -11.13
CA GLY A 199 -23.11 6.70 -9.81
C GLY A 199 -22.68 5.79 -8.67
N THR A 200 -22.62 4.47 -8.87
CA THR A 200 -21.88 3.57 -7.97
C THR A 200 -20.38 3.88 -8.03
N SER A 201 -19.65 3.63 -6.94
CA SER A 201 -18.18 3.75 -6.96
C SER A 201 -17.52 2.74 -7.92
N GLY A 202 -16.25 3.00 -8.25
CA GLY A 202 -15.51 2.20 -9.22
C GLY A 202 -15.15 0.84 -8.67
N ASP A 203 -15.65 -0.23 -9.31
CA ASP A 203 -15.12 -1.58 -9.07
C ASP A 203 -13.61 -1.59 -9.42
N LEU A 204 -12.78 -2.13 -8.54
CA LEU A 204 -11.34 -2.32 -8.75
C LEU A 204 -11.05 -3.07 -10.06
N PHE A 205 -11.97 -3.94 -10.48
CA PHE A 205 -11.90 -4.71 -11.72
C PHE A 205 -12.46 -3.98 -12.97
N TYR A 206 -12.95 -2.74 -12.84
CA TYR A 206 -13.64 -2.05 -13.93
C TYR A 206 -12.69 -1.58 -15.05
N GLY A 207 -13.11 -1.81 -16.29
CA GLY A 207 -12.40 -1.41 -17.51
C GLY A 207 -11.16 -2.22 -17.86
N ARG A 208 -10.86 -3.30 -17.11
CA ARG A 208 -9.67 -4.14 -17.27
C ARG A 208 -9.93 -5.34 -18.17
N GLN A 209 -8.85 -5.96 -18.65
CA GLN A 209 -8.91 -7.20 -19.42
C GLN A 209 -9.28 -8.41 -18.54
N ARG A 210 -9.88 -9.46 -19.12
CA ARG A 210 -10.29 -10.64 -18.35
C ARG A 210 -9.11 -11.32 -17.66
N GLU A 211 -7.95 -11.34 -18.34
CA GLU A 211 -6.69 -11.88 -17.82
C GLU A 211 -6.28 -11.17 -16.52
N THR A 212 -6.25 -9.84 -16.55
CA THR A 212 -5.95 -8.97 -15.40
C THR A 212 -6.96 -9.18 -14.27
N ILE A 213 -8.26 -9.16 -14.57
CA ILE A 213 -9.33 -9.36 -13.57
C ILE A 213 -9.21 -10.71 -12.87
N ALA A 214 -8.87 -11.78 -13.61
CA ALA A 214 -8.66 -13.11 -13.05
C ALA A 214 -7.46 -13.13 -12.10
N VAL A 215 -6.32 -12.56 -12.51
CA VAL A 215 -5.10 -12.51 -11.69
C VAL A 215 -5.26 -11.60 -10.47
N MET A 216 -5.89 -10.43 -10.59
CA MET A 216 -6.19 -9.55 -9.46
C MET A 216 -7.09 -10.25 -8.42
N LYS A 217 -8.15 -10.93 -8.85
CA LYS A 217 -9.04 -11.71 -7.96
C LYS A 217 -8.29 -12.86 -7.29
N TRP A 218 -7.35 -13.48 -7.99
CA TRP A 218 -6.51 -14.56 -7.46
C TRP A 218 -5.51 -14.07 -6.40
N ILE A 219 -4.80 -12.95 -6.66
CA ILE A 219 -3.89 -12.29 -5.70
C ILE A 219 -4.61 -11.96 -4.38
N LEU A 220 -5.72 -11.22 -4.47
CA LEU A 220 -6.51 -10.76 -3.33
C LEU A 220 -7.15 -11.91 -2.53
N LYS A 221 -7.54 -12.99 -3.21
CA LYS A 221 -8.13 -14.18 -2.58
C LYS A 221 -7.09 -15.02 -1.85
N GLU A 222 -5.97 -15.33 -2.48
CA GLU A 222 -5.04 -16.31 -1.94
C GLU A 222 -4.11 -15.74 -0.86
N ASN A 223 -3.77 -14.45 -0.92
CA ASN A 223 -2.84 -13.79 -0.01
C ASN A 223 -1.45 -14.46 -0.03
N PHE A 224 -0.70 -14.20 -1.10
CA PHE A 224 0.68 -14.67 -1.23
C PHE A 224 1.63 -13.90 -0.32
N VAL A 225 2.80 -14.50 -0.07
CA VAL A 225 3.87 -13.90 0.76
C VAL A 225 4.97 -13.34 -0.15
N LEU A 226 5.37 -14.14 -1.15
CA LEU A 226 6.40 -13.82 -2.11
C LEU A 226 5.96 -14.27 -3.51
N SER A 227 6.37 -13.52 -4.52
CA SER A 227 6.02 -13.72 -5.91
C SER A 227 7.16 -13.26 -6.82
N ALA A 228 7.17 -13.71 -8.07
CA ALA A 228 7.89 -13.05 -9.14
C ALA A 228 7.23 -13.25 -10.51
N ASN A 229 7.47 -12.28 -11.37
CA ASN A 229 6.84 -12.10 -12.67
C ASN A 229 7.90 -12.20 -13.78
N LEU A 230 7.74 -13.10 -14.75
CA LEU A 230 8.80 -13.48 -15.69
C LEU A 230 8.59 -12.88 -17.10
N HIS A 231 9.55 -12.04 -17.51
CA HIS A 231 9.55 -11.20 -18.72
C HIS A 231 10.78 -11.50 -19.60
N GLY A 232 10.85 -10.84 -20.75
CA GLY A 232 12.01 -10.86 -21.63
C GLY A 232 12.19 -9.55 -22.41
N GLY A 233 13.43 -9.31 -22.84
CA GLY A 233 13.90 -8.07 -23.46
C GLY A 233 15.18 -7.56 -22.80
N ALA A 234 15.39 -7.87 -21.52
CA ALA A 234 16.64 -7.56 -20.80
C ALA A 234 17.19 -8.78 -20.03
N LEU A 235 18.15 -8.53 -19.13
CA LEU A 235 18.70 -9.53 -18.21
C LEU A 235 18.95 -8.87 -16.85
N VAL A 236 17.90 -8.77 -16.03
CA VAL A 236 17.92 -8.03 -14.75
C VAL A 236 16.78 -8.49 -13.83
N ALA A 237 16.99 -8.44 -12.52
CA ALA A 237 15.91 -8.46 -11.54
C ALA A 237 15.48 -7.02 -11.19
N SER A 238 14.35 -6.59 -11.73
CA SER A 238 13.69 -5.32 -11.40
C SER A 238 12.91 -5.46 -10.08
N TYR A 239 12.88 -4.42 -9.24
CA TYR A 239 12.16 -4.46 -7.95
C TYR A 239 11.44 -3.14 -7.60
N PRO A 240 10.38 -3.20 -6.75
CA PRO A 240 9.51 -2.07 -6.43
C PRO A 240 10.19 -0.81 -5.89
N TYR A 241 9.70 0.38 -6.25
CA TYR A 241 8.56 0.61 -7.16
C TYR A 241 8.95 0.57 -8.65
N ASP A 242 8.14 -0.11 -9.44
CA ASP A 242 8.08 -0.06 -10.91
C ASP A 242 7.53 1.30 -11.39
N GLU A 243 6.73 1.97 -10.55
CA GLU A 243 6.10 3.26 -10.83
C GLU A 243 6.71 4.40 -9.99
N THR A 244 6.97 5.55 -10.60
CA THR A 244 7.27 6.80 -9.88
C THR A 244 6.08 7.73 -9.85
N ILE A 245 5.94 8.42 -8.72
CA ILE A 245 5.13 9.64 -8.51
C ILE A 245 5.19 10.61 -9.71
N HIS A 246 6.27 10.60 -10.49
CA HIS A 246 6.49 11.53 -11.60
C HIS A 246 6.39 10.88 -12.99
N HIS A 247 6.05 9.60 -13.12
CA HIS A 247 6.10 8.89 -14.41
C HIS A 247 7.41 9.11 -15.20
N THR A 248 8.54 9.20 -14.48
CA THR A 248 9.84 9.62 -15.03
C THR A 248 10.86 8.51 -14.94
N ASP A 249 11.26 7.99 -16.10
CA ASP A 249 12.39 7.08 -16.27
C ASP A 249 13.64 7.57 -15.53
N ASN A 250 14.49 6.64 -15.11
CA ASN A 250 15.74 6.87 -14.38
C ASN A 250 15.57 7.51 -12.98
N THR A 251 14.34 7.63 -12.46
CA THR A 251 14.06 8.16 -11.11
C THR A 251 13.81 7.04 -10.10
N TYR A 252 14.45 7.09 -8.94
CA TYR A 252 14.39 5.99 -7.97
C TYR A 252 13.09 5.97 -7.16
N GLY A 253 12.22 5.00 -7.45
CA GLY A 253 10.96 4.76 -6.74
C GLY A 253 11.19 3.98 -5.44
N GLN A 254 11.64 4.63 -4.37
CA GLN A 254 11.97 3.92 -3.11
C GLN A 254 10.72 3.38 -2.40
N SER A 255 10.66 2.07 -2.19
CA SER A 255 9.64 1.40 -1.38
C SER A 255 10.04 1.34 0.12
N PRO A 256 9.08 1.27 1.06
CA PRO A 256 9.39 1.13 2.50
C PRO A 256 10.27 -0.08 2.84
N ASP A 257 10.17 -1.16 2.06
CA ASP A 257 10.97 -2.38 2.20
C ASP A 257 12.12 -2.46 1.17
N ASP A 258 12.59 -1.34 0.59
CA ASP A 258 13.65 -1.26 -0.43
C ASP A 258 14.84 -2.19 -0.16
N SER A 259 15.37 -2.21 1.06
CA SER A 259 16.54 -3.02 1.40
C SER A 259 16.26 -4.53 1.32
N LEU A 260 15.04 -4.95 1.64
CA LEU A 260 14.58 -6.34 1.48
C LEU A 260 14.36 -6.66 0.00
N PHE A 261 13.74 -5.76 -0.77
CA PHE A 261 13.56 -5.92 -2.21
C PHE A 261 14.89 -6.08 -2.96
N ARG A 262 15.86 -5.23 -2.64
CA ARG A 262 17.24 -5.33 -3.15
C ARG A 262 17.92 -6.63 -2.77
N PHE A 263 17.67 -7.16 -1.57
CA PHE A 263 18.20 -8.45 -1.14
C PHE A 263 17.60 -9.63 -1.92
N ILE A 264 16.27 -9.68 -2.12
CA ILE A 264 15.63 -10.79 -2.85
C ILE A 264 15.95 -10.75 -4.35
N ALA A 265 15.97 -9.56 -4.98
CA ALA A 265 16.38 -9.38 -6.37
C ALA A 265 17.85 -9.78 -6.59
N ARG A 266 18.76 -9.31 -5.71
CA ARG A 266 20.18 -9.69 -5.76
C ARG A 266 20.37 -11.18 -5.53
N THR A 267 19.52 -11.82 -4.72
CA THR A 267 19.59 -13.27 -4.49
C THR A 267 19.20 -14.06 -5.75
N TYR A 268 18.23 -13.61 -6.54
CA TYR A 268 17.98 -14.21 -7.86
C TYR A 268 19.18 -14.01 -8.80
N ALA A 269 19.64 -12.76 -8.95
CA ALA A 269 20.75 -12.42 -9.85
C ALA A 269 22.04 -13.20 -9.51
N ASN A 270 22.36 -13.35 -8.21
CA ASN A 270 23.51 -14.12 -7.70
C ASN A 270 23.43 -15.64 -7.99
N LYS A 271 22.23 -16.16 -8.25
CA LYS A 271 21.99 -17.57 -8.55
C LYS A 271 21.79 -17.84 -10.04
N HIS A 272 21.54 -16.81 -10.82
CA HIS A 272 21.58 -16.86 -12.29
C HIS A 272 23.04 -16.97 -12.77
N LEU A 273 23.32 -17.83 -13.76
CA LEU A 273 24.70 -18.05 -14.24
C LEU A 273 25.36 -16.81 -14.89
N THR A 274 24.56 -15.80 -15.24
CA THR A 274 25.01 -14.64 -16.03
C THR A 274 24.54 -13.27 -15.55
N MET A 275 23.50 -13.16 -14.73
CA MET A 275 22.80 -11.87 -14.48
C MET A 275 23.66 -10.89 -13.67
N THR A 276 24.35 -11.37 -12.64
CA THR A 276 25.31 -10.58 -11.81
C THR A 276 26.40 -9.86 -12.60
N LYS A 277 26.72 -10.31 -13.82
CA LYS A 277 27.71 -9.66 -14.68
C LYS A 277 27.28 -8.26 -15.10
N GLY A 278 25.98 -7.96 -15.05
CA GLY A 278 25.39 -6.68 -15.42
C GLY A 278 25.43 -6.32 -16.90
N GLN A 279 26.21 -7.05 -17.71
CA GLN A 279 26.44 -6.83 -19.14
C GLN A 279 25.78 -7.93 -19.97
N GLY A 280 24.47 -8.11 -19.80
CA GLY A 280 23.70 -9.15 -20.50
C GLY A 280 23.23 -8.74 -21.89
N CYS A 281 22.70 -7.52 -22.00
CA CYS A 281 21.98 -7.00 -23.17
C CYS A 281 22.48 -5.58 -23.52
N ALA A 282 21.67 -4.78 -24.23
CA ALA A 282 22.03 -3.40 -24.59
C ALA A 282 22.14 -2.41 -23.39
N SER A 283 21.54 -2.75 -22.25
CA SER A 283 21.58 -1.96 -21.02
C SER A 283 22.48 -2.62 -19.97
N GLU A 284 23.26 -1.81 -19.24
CA GLU A 284 24.08 -2.28 -18.12
C GLU A 284 23.34 -2.15 -16.78
N PHE A 285 23.29 -3.24 -16.00
CA PHE A 285 22.66 -3.29 -14.68
C PHE A 285 23.68 -3.75 -13.62
N PRO A 286 24.28 -2.83 -12.85
CA PRO A 286 25.22 -3.19 -11.79
C PRO A 286 24.65 -4.27 -10.85
N GLU A 287 25.44 -5.32 -10.61
CA GLU A 287 25.05 -6.51 -9.81
C GLU A 287 23.87 -7.33 -10.37
N GLY A 288 23.35 -7.01 -11.56
CA GLY A 288 22.23 -7.69 -12.19
C GLY A 288 20.84 -7.29 -11.65
N ILE A 289 20.73 -6.14 -10.98
CA ILE A 289 19.48 -5.65 -10.38
C ILE A 289 19.17 -4.20 -10.75
N THR A 290 17.89 -3.81 -10.72
CA THR A 290 17.47 -2.40 -10.78
C THR A 290 16.21 -2.14 -9.97
N ASN A 291 16.04 -0.94 -9.43
CA ASN A 291 14.69 -0.46 -9.13
C ASN A 291 13.97 -0.20 -10.45
N GLY A 292 12.69 -0.56 -10.55
CA GLY A 292 11.95 -0.54 -11.81
C GLY A 292 11.87 0.85 -12.44
N ALA A 293 11.30 1.82 -11.73
CA ALA A 293 11.20 3.20 -12.22
C ALA A 293 12.58 3.86 -12.48
N LYS A 294 13.62 3.43 -11.75
CA LYS A 294 15.02 3.82 -11.98
C LYS A 294 15.63 3.23 -13.26
N TRP A 295 14.93 2.34 -13.95
CA TRP A 295 15.22 1.91 -15.31
C TRP A 295 14.26 2.58 -16.30
N TYR A 296 12.94 2.38 -16.16
CA TYR A 296 11.88 3.15 -16.84
C TYR A 296 10.55 3.01 -16.09
N ASP A 297 9.64 3.95 -16.28
CA ASP A 297 8.36 3.97 -15.54
C ASP A 297 7.33 2.94 -16.03
N VAL A 298 6.67 2.25 -15.09
CA VAL A 298 5.71 1.19 -15.36
C VAL A 298 4.38 1.42 -14.64
N ALA A 299 3.69 2.49 -15.04
CA ALA A 299 2.30 2.72 -14.66
C ALA A 299 1.38 1.55 -15.03
N GLY A 300 0.74 0.93 -14.03
CA GLY A 300 -0.21 -0.18 -14.20
C GLY A 300 0.44 -1.56 -14.30
N GLY A 301 1.65 -1.69 -13.76
CA GLY A 301 2.36 -2.96 -13.63
C GLY A 301 1.77 -3.89 -12.56
N MET A 302 1.88 -5.19 -12.77
CA MET A 302 1.43 -6.21 -11.81
C MET A 302 2.28 -6.21 -10.52
N GLN A 303 3.57 -5.89 -10.62
CA GLN A 303 4.53 -5.95 -9.53
C GLN A 303 4.10 -5.10 -8.34
N ASP A 304 3.85 -3.82 -8.59
CA ASP A 304 3.49 -2.88 -7.53
C ASP A 304 2.06 -3.11 -7.03
N PHE A 305 1.14 -3.54 -7.90
CA PHE A 305 -0.21 -3.96 -7.50
C PHE A 305 -0.18 -5.07 -6.43
N ASN A 306 0.71 -6.06 -6.56
CA ASN A 306 0.88 -7.14 -5.57
C ASN A 306 1.22 -6.58 -4.18
N TYR A 307 2.18 -5.65 -4.12
CA TYR A 307 2.72 -5.09 -2.88
C TYR A 307 1.79 -4.03 -2.24
N LEU A 308 1.05 -3.28 -3.05
CA LEU A 308 0.16 -2.21 -2.57
C LEU A 308 -1.22 -2.71 -2.14
N HIS A 309 -1.77 -3.72 -2.84
CA HIS A 309 -3.14 -4.21 -2.59
C HIS A 309 -3.20 -5.57 -1.88
N SER A 310 -2.06 -6.19 -1.55
CA SER A 310 -2.01 -7.46 -0.80
C SER A 310 -0.75 -7.59 0.08
N ASN A 311 -0.57 -8.73 0.75
CA ASN A 311 0.66 -9.05 1.49
C ASN A 311 1.86 -9.45 0.58
N THR A 312 1.69 -9.43 -0.74
CA THR A 312 2.58 -10.12 -1.68
C THR A 312 3.77 -9.26 -2.09
N PHE A 313 4.97 -9.67 -1.70
CA PHE A 313 6.20 -9.08 -2.24
C PHE A 313 6.46 -9.67 -3.63
N GLU A 314 6.39 -8.86 -4.69
CA GLU A 314 6.68 -9.28 -6.07
C GLU A 314 7.87 -8.51 -6.64
N ILE A 315 8.66 -9.19 -7.49
CA ILE A 315 9.69 -8.57 -8.33
C ILE A 315 9.51 -9.03 -9.78
N THR A 316 9.90 -8.19 -10.74
CA THR A 316 9.89 -8.51 -12.17
C THR A 316 11.27 -9.00 -12.60
N ILE A 317 11.34 -10.14 -13.29
CA ILE A 317 12.59 -10.78 -13.68
C ILE A 317 12.66 -10.91 -15.21
N GLU A 318 13.59 -10.17 -15.79
CA GLU A 318 13.95 -10.20 -17.20
C GLU A 318 14.96 -11.32 -17.43
N LEU A 319 14.53 -12.36 -18.16
CA LEU A 319 15.28 -13.62 -18.27
C LEU A 319 16.26 -13.67 -19.45
N SER A 320 15.96 -12.96 -20.54
CA SER A 320 16.68 -13.09 -21.81
C SER A 320 16.52 -11.84 -22.68
N CYS A 321 17.62 -11.38 -23.30
CA CYS A 321 17.58 -10.23 -24.21
C CYS A 321 16.67 -10.47 -25.42
N CYS A 322 16.69 -11.69 -25.96
CA CYS A 322 15.76 -12.11 -27.00
C CYS A 322 14.44 -12.53 -26.33
N LYS A 323 13.32 -11.90 -26.71
CA LYS A 323 11.99 -12.20 -26.14
C LYS A 323 11.46 -13.57 -26.55
N TYR A 324 11.59 -13.89 -27.83
CA TYR A 324 11.23 -15.17 -28.44
C TYR A 324 12.43 -15.74 -29.22
N PRO A 325 13.43 -16.35 -28.56
CA PRO A 325 14.53 -17.03 -29.25
C PRO A 325 14.02 -18.22 -30.05
N SER A 326 14.86 -18.78 -30.92
CA SER A 326 14.52 -20.05 -31.57
C SER A 326 14.73 -21.22 -30.61
N SER A 327 13.83 -22.20 -30.68
CA SER A 327 13.94 -23.48 -29.99
C SER A 327 15.12 -24.31 -30.51
N ASN A 328 15.49 -24.10 -31.78
CA ASN A 328 16.72 -24.61 -32.39
C ASN A 328 17.97 -24.10 -31.65
N ASP A 329 19.10 -24.80 -31.82
CA ASP A 329 20.40 -24.49 -31.20
C ASP A 329 20.43 -24.47 -29.66
N SER A 330 19.58 -25.29 -29.01
CA SER A 330 19.59 -25.54 -27.54
C SER A 330 19.38 -24.29 -26.66
N ASN A 331 18.80 -23.21 -27.19
CA ASN A 331 18.63 -21.95 -26.44
C ASN A 331 17.77 -22.14 -25.18
N LEU A 332 16.66 -22.89 -25.27
CA LEU A 332 15.79 -23.17 -24.11
C LEU A 332 16.46 -24.04 -23.05
N GLU A 333 17.26 -25.04 -23.44
CA GLU A 333 18.07 -25.86 -22.52
C GLU A 333 19.07 -25.00 -21.74
N LYS A 334 19.73 -24.06 -22.45
CA LYS A 334 20.68 -23.09 -21.89
C LYS A 334 20.01 -22.10 -20.93
N GLU A 335 18.85 -21.55 -21.27
CA GLU A 335 18.14 -20.64 -20.37
C GLU A 335 17.57 -21.37 -19.14
N TRP A 336 17.24 -22.66 -19.24
CA TRP A 336 16.92 -23.51 -18.09
C TRP A 336 18.12 -23.73 -17.16
N ASP A 337 19.31 -24.04 -17.69
CA ASP A 337 20.51 -24.15 -16.86
C ASP A 337 20.97 -22.80 -16.28
N ASN A 338 20.72 -21.68 -16.97
CA ASN A 338 20.91 -20.33 -16.42
C ASN A 338 20.00 -20.05 -15.20
N ASN A 339 18.74 -20.52 -15.23
CA ASN A 339 17.69 -20.10 -14.29
C ASN A 339 17.35 -21.10 -13.18
N LYS A 340 17.51 -22.42 -13.38
CA LYS A 340 17.04 -23.49 -12.48
C LYS A 340 17.38 -23.26 -11.00
N GLU A 341 18.64 -22.92 -10.70
CA GLU A 341 19.09 -22.69 -9.32
C GLU A 341 18.54 -21.37 -8.73
N ALA A 342 18.33 -20.34 -9.56
CA ALA A 342 17.72 -19.07 -9.15
C ALA A 342 16.23 -19.25 -8.84
N LEU A 343 15.49 -19.92 -9.72
CA LEU A 343 14.07 -20.27 -9.53
C LEU A 343 13.85 -21.06 -8.22
N ILE A 344 14.67 -22.08 -7.95
CA ILE A 344 14.56 -22.87 -6.71
C ILE A 344 14.92 -22.03 -5.48
N THR A 345 16.03 -21.29 -5.53
CA THR A 345 16.47 -20.46 -4.39
C THR A 345 15.46 -19.35 -4.05
N TYR A 346 14.86 -18.73 -5.07
CA TYR A 346 13.91 -17.63 -4.86
C TYR A 346 12.63 -18.10 -4.17
N MET A 347 12.14 -19.30 -4.47
CA MET A 347 11.02 -19.90 -3.73
C MET A 347 11.36 -20.15 -2.25
N GLU A 348 12.62 -20.49 -1.92
CA GLU A 348 13.08 -20.65 -0.53
C GLU A 348 13.07 -19.30 0.24
N LEU A 349 13.09 -18.14 -0.42
CA LEU A 349 13.01 -16.82 0.24
C LEU A 349 11.63 -16.51 0.84
N SER A 350 10.60 -17.30 0.51
CA SER A 350 9.28 -17.28 1.17
C SER A 350 9.34 -17.57 2.69
N HIS A 351 10.51 -18.02 3.16
CA HIS A 351 10.79 -18.44 4.53
C HIS A 351 11.66 -17.45 5.32
N LEU A 352 11.84 -16.22 4.85
CA LEU A 352 12.54 -15.16 5.60
C LEU A 352 11.64 -14.48 6.64
N GLY A 353 12.25 -13.82 7.62
CA GLY A 353 11.57 -12.94 8.58
C GLY A 353 10.81 -13.69 9.66
N ILE A 354 9.57 -13.28 9.88
CA ILE A 354 8.68 -13.80 10.94
C ILE A 354 7.39 -14.36 10.35
N LYS A 355 6.75 -15.30 11.07
CA LYS A 355 5.40 -15.79 10.80
C LYS A 355 4.74 -16.26 12.09
N GLY A 356 3.42 -16.42 12.10
CA GLY A 356 2.71 -16.99 13.24
C GLY A 356 1.22 -16.80 13.13
N PHE A 357 0.51 -16.97 14.25
CA PHE A 357 -0.92 -16.73 14.37
C PHE A 357 -1.21 -15.48 15.22
N ILE A 358 -2.20 -14.71 14.80
CA ILE A 358 -2.87 -13.70 15.62
C ILE A 358 -4.17 -14.32 16.14
N ARG A 359 -4.32 -14.41 17.47
CA ARG A 359 -5.43 -15.07 18.16
C ARG A 359 -5.99 -14.19 19.28
N ASP A 360 -7.25 -14.43 19.61
CA ASP A 360 -7.89 -13.91 20.82
C ASP A 360 -7.29 -14.62 22.05
N ALA A 361 -6.75 -13.87 23.00
CA ALA A 361 -6.13 -14.42 24.20
C ALA A 361 -7.09 -15.23 25.10
N GLN A 362 -8.38 -14.87 25.11
CA GLN A 362 -9.42 -15.49 25.93
C GLN A 362 -10.07 -16.67 25.21
N THR A 363 -10.53 -16.48 23.97
CA THR A 363 -11.28 -17.51 23.21
C THR A 363 -10.40 -18.43 22.37
N ARG A 364 -9.10 -18.10 22.20
CA ARG A 364 -8.14 -18.75 21.28
C ARG A 364 -8.55 -18.70 19.80
N THR A 365 -9.62 -17.98 19.45
CA THR A 365 -10.11 -17.89 18.07
C THR A 365 -9.16 -17.06 17.20
N ALA A 366 -9.13 -17.38 15.90
CA ALA A 366 -8.28 -16.70 14.93
C ALA A 366 -8.75 -15.27 14.61
N ILE A 367 -7.86 -14.29 14.68
CA ILE A 367 -8.14 -12.90 14.35
C ILE A 367 -7.69 -12.63 12.91
N SER A 368 -8.66 -12.46 12.00
CA SER A 368 -8.43 -12.14 10.58
C SER A 368 -8.30 -10.64 10.34
N GLY A 369 -7.41 -10.24 9.43
CA GLY A 369 -7.25 -8.84 9.01
C GLY A 369 -6.48 -7.94 9.97
N ALA A 370 -5.95 -8.49 11.07
CA ALA A 370 -5.09 -7.80 12.02
C ALA A 370 -3.86 -7.25 11.30
N LEU A 371 -3.47 -6.01 11.61
CA LEU A 371 -2.30 -5.34 11.04
C LEU A 371 -1.05 -5.68 11.85
N ILE A 372 -0.03 -6.19 11.19
CA ILE A 372 1.30 -6.43 11.73
C ILE A 372 2.23 -5.35 11.17
N GLN A 373 2.65 -4.43 12.03
CA GLN A 373 3.51 -3.30 11.69
C GLN A 373 4.89 -3.47 12.36
N VAL A 374 5.94 -3.04 11.65
CA VAL A 374 7.32 -3.07 12.13
C VAL A 374 7.81 -1.63 12.29
N GLU A 375 8.45 -1.32 13.42
CA GLU A 375 8.96 0.02 13.68
C GLU A 375 9.97 0.45 12.61
N GLY A 376 9.81 1.67 12.10
CA GLY A 376 10.63 2.21 11.00
C GLY A 376 10.24 1.77 9.59
N ILE A 377 9.32 0.81 9.40
CA ILE A 377 8.87 0.35 8.07
C ILE A 377 7.41 0.73 7.83
N LEU A 378 7.18 1.68 6.93
CA LEU A 378 5.86 2.25 6.60
C LEU A 378 5.03 1.40 5.62
N HIS A 379 5.04 0.08 5.80
CA HIS A 379 4.20 -0.86 5.04
C HIS A 379 3.85 -2.07 5.95
N PRO A 380 2.63 -2.15 6.52
CA PRO A 380 2.20 -3.27 7.34
C PRO A 380 1.60 -4.42 6.51
N VAL A 381 1.68 -5.65 7.02
CA VAL A 381 0.97 -6.83 6.45
C VAL A 381 -0.26 -7.19 7.28
N ARG A 382 -1.15 -8.04 6.74
CA ARG A 382 -2.40 -8.47 7.39
C ARG A 382 -2.44 -9.95 7.68
N SER A 383 -3.04 -10.36 8.81
CA SER A 383 -3.38 -11.76 9.05
C SER A 383 -4.51 -12.24 8.11
N VAL A 384 -4.44 -13.49 7.67
CA VAL A 384 -5.47 -14.13 6.83
C VAL A 384 -6.58 -14.74 7.71
N ARG A 385 -7.61 -15.35 7.09
CA ARG A 385 -8.80 -15.87 7.78
C ARG A 385 -8.52 -16.88 8.91
N SER A 386 -7.40 -17.61 8.86
CA SER A 386 -6.95 -18.53 9.91
C SER A 386 -6.16 -17.86 11.04
N GLY A 387 -6.05 -16.52 11.04
CA GLY A 387 -5.18 -15.77 11.94
C GLY A 387 -3.69 -15.85 11.56
N ALA A 388 -3.32 -16.74 10.64
CA ALA A 388 -1.95 -16.87 10.16
C ALA A 388 -1.46 -15.58 9.48
N TYR A 389 -0.20 -15.24 9.67
CA TYR A 389 0.47 -14.15 8.99
C TYR A 389 1.94 -14.51 8.69
N TRP A 390 2.51 -13.82 7.71
CA TRP A 390 3.92 -13.89 7.35
C TRP A 390 4.41 -12.46 7.09
N ARG A 391 5.57 -12.10 7.61
CA ARG A 391 6.24 -10.84 7.31
C ARG A 391 7.71 -11.10 7.01
N LEU A 392 8.07 -10.98 5.74
CA LEU A 392 9.45 -11.05 5.29
C LEU A 392 10.24 -9.87 5.92
N LEU A 393 11.42 -10.17 6.47
CA LEU A 393 12.33 -9.22 7.10
C LEU A 393 13.78 -9.65 6.89
N LEU A 394 14.68 -8.67 6.82
CA LEU A 394 16.12 -8.90 6.89
C LEU A 394 16.58 -9.21 8.33
N PRO A 395 17.76 -9.84 8.51
CA PRO A 395 18.30 -10.10 9.84
C PRO A 395 18.50 -8.81 10.65
N GLY A 396 18.14 -8.85 11.93
CA GLY A 396 18.20 -7.69 12.83
C GLY A 396 17.27 -7.81 14.04
N LEU A 397 17.33 -6.82 14.92
CA LEU A 397 16.37 -6.63 16.00
C LEU A 397 15.21 -5.76 15.49
N HIS A 398 14.00 -6.27 15.60
CA HIS A 398 12.78 -5.59 15.14
C HIS A 398 11.80 -5.40 16.31
N ASN A 399 11.16 -4.23 16.39
CA ASN A 399 10.00 -4.00 17.25
C ASN A 399 8.75 -4.17 16.40
N ILE A 400 7.86 -5.08 16.80
CA ILE A 400 6.68 -5.48 16.03
C ILE A 400 5.43 -5.20 16.84
N THR A 401 4.55 -4.36 16.32
CA THR A 401 3.25 -4.03 16.91
C THR A 401 2.14 -4.66 16.08
N VAL A 402 1.27 -5.42 16.74
CA VAL A 402 0.05 -5.96 16.13
C VAL A 402 -1.16 -5.20 16.64
N THR A 403 -2.06 -4.81 15.72
CA THR A 403 -3.35 -4.17 16.03
C THR A 403 -4.50 -4.87 15.33
N ALA A 404 -5.68 -4.91 15.96
CA ALA A 404 -6.91 -5.43 15.34
C ALA A 404 -8.13 -4.74 15.96
N SER A 405 -9.18 -4.50 15.16
CA SER A 405 -10.45 -3.90 15.62
C SER A 405 -11.04 -4.73 16.77
N GLY A 406 -11.25 -4.12 17.93
CA GLY A 406 -11.76 -4.79 19.14
C GLY A 406 -10.69 -5.46 20.02
N TYR A 407 -9.40 -5.25 19.75
CA TYR A 407 -8.29 -5.82 20.52
C TYR A 407 -7.31 -4.75 20.98
N LEU A 408 -6.74 -4.92 22.18
CA LEU A 408 -5.63 -4.09 22.61
C LEU A 408 -4.39 -4.38 21.75
N PRO A 409 -3.67 -3.35 21.29
CA PRO A 409 -2.40 -3.52 20.61
C PRO A 409 -1.39 -4.30 21.44
N GLN A 410 -0.62 -5.17 20.79
CA GLN A 410 0.48 -5.89 21.41
C GLN A 410 1.78 -5.59 20.67
N THR A 411 2.73 -4.95 21.36
CA THR A 411 4.10 -4.74 20.86
C THR A 411 5.05 -5.75 21.47
N THR A 412 5.76 -6.50 20.62
CA THR A 412 6.90 -7.33 21.02
C THR A 412 8.19 -6.62 20.61
N TYR A 413 9.02 -6.28 21.59
CA TYR A 413 10.27 -5.54 21.40
C TYR A 413 11.47 -6.47 21.18
N ASN A 414 12.47 -6.01 20.43
CA ASN A 414 13.77 -6.67 20.21
C ASN A 414 13.65 -8.11 19.65
N VAL A 415 12.71 -8.37 18.73
CA VAL A 415 12.58 -9.66 18.06
C VAL A 415 13.78 -9.87 17.14
N ASN A 416 14.62 -10.84 17.47
CA ASN A 416 15.84 -11.15 16.74
C ASN A 416 15.56 -12.07 15.54
N VAL A 417 15.49 -11.48 14.35
CA VAL A 417 15.42 -12.21 13.07
C VAL A 417 16.86 -12.54 12.65
N THR A 418 17.18 -13.82 12.43
CA THR A 418 18.51 -14.22 11.92
C THR A 418 18.52 -14.75 10.50
N ASN A 419 17.39 -15.30 10.02
CA ASN A 419 17.23 -16.00 8.73
C ASN A 419 18.22 -17.18 8.49
N GLU A 420 18.88 -17.69 9.54
CA GLU A 420 19.81 -18.84 9.47
C GLU A 420 19.08 -20.19 9.33
N LYS A 421 17.78 -20.23 9.62
CA LYS A 421 16.93 -21.42 9.62
C LYS A 421 16.15 -21.54 8.31
N THR A 422 15.83 -22.77 7.89
CA THR A 422 14.99 -23.04 6.71
C THR A 422 13.49 -22.75 6.93
N SER A 423 13.14 -21.88 7.88
CA SER A 423 11.79 -21.34 8.07
C SER A 423 11.83 -20.06 8.90
N ALA A 424 10.92 -19.15 8.58
CA ALA A 424 10.73 -17.89 9.27
C ALA A 424 10.49 -18.10 10.77
N PHE A 425 10.96 -17.14 11.59
CA PHE A 425 10.85 -17.19 13.04
C PHE A 425 9.38 -17.20 13.47
N ARG A 426 8.97 -18.22 14.25
CA ARG A 426 7.59 -18.32 14.75
C ARG A 426 7.39 -17.32 15.89
N LEU A 427 6.48 -16.38 15.69
CA LEU A 427 6.05 -15.38 16.66
C LEU A 427 4.52 -15.31 16.61
N ASP A 428 3.86 -15.91 17.60
CA ASP A 428 2.41 -15.84 17.73
C ASP A 428 2.02 -14.67 18.66
N PHE A 429 0.86 -14.07 18.40
CA PHE A 429 0.30 -12.97 19.19
C PHE A 429 -1.07 -13.38 19.71
N ASP A 430 -1.20 -13.42 21.03
CA ASP A 430 -2.47 -13.65 21.73
C ASP A 430 -2.98 -12.28 22.21
N LEU A 431 -3.70 -11.59 21.34
CA LEU A 431 -4.21 -10.25 21.61
C LEU A 431 -5.29 -10.32 22.67
N GLN A 432 -5.18 -9.48 23.70
CA GLN A 432 -6.26 -9.30 24.67
C GLN A 432 -7.43 -8.60 23.96
N PRO A 433 -8.66 -9.15 24.02
CA PRO A 433 -9.84 -8.38 23.64
C PRO A 433 -9.84 -7.04 24.38
N GLY A 434 -10.00 -5.95 23.63
CA GLY A 434 -10.26 -4.66 24.24
C GLY A 434 -11.60 -4.79 24.97
N THR A 435 -11.63 -4.52 26.28
CA THR A 435 -12.86 -4.67 27.08
C THR A 435 -13.83 -3.50 26.87
N GLN A 436 -14.17 -3.26 25.60
CA GLN A 436 -15.32 -2.53 25.16
C GLN A 436 -16.00 -3.35 24.06
N ASP A 437 -17.27 -3.71 24.28
CA ASP A 437 -18.22 -3.69 23.18
C ASP A 437 -18.08 -2.31 22.51
N ILE A 438 -17.57 -2.24 21.28
CA ILE A 438 -17.40 -0.95 20.58
C ILE A 438 -18.77 -0.28 20.35
N SER A 439 -19.87 -1.03 20.43
CA SER A 439 -21.15 -0.46 20.87
C SER A 439 -21.07 -0.02 22.34
N LEU A 440 -20.38 1.09 22.57
CA LEU A 440 -20.15 1.76 23.85
C LEU A 440 -21.40 1.63 24.74
N SER A 441 -21.24 1.19 25.99
CA SER A 441 -22.40 1.05 26.85
C SER A 441 -23.06 2.43 27.06
N ARG A 442 -24.34 2.45 27.43
CA ARG A 442 -25.02 3.72 27.74
C ARG A 442 -24.30 4.54 28.82
N GLN A 443 -23.52 3.87 29.67
CA GLN A 443 -22.69 4.49 30.71
C GLN A 443 -21.40 5.10 30.11
N ASP A 444 -20.78 4.45 29.14
CA ASP A 444 -19.57 4.95 28.45
C ASP A 444 -19.91 6.11 27.52
N ILE A 445 -21.00 6.00 26.74
CA ILE A 445 -21.55 7.11 25.94
C ILE A 445 -21.85 8.32 26.84
N SER A 446 -22.53 8.09 27.99
CA SER A 446 -22.82 9.15 28.95
C SER A 446 -21.56 9.76 29.58
N SER A 447 -20.49 8.99 29.72
CA SER A 447 -19.23 9.45 30.32
C SER A 447 -18.39 10.25 29.32
N ARG A 448 -18.18 9.74 28.10
CA ARG A 448 -17.48 10.47 27.03
C ARG A 448 -18.25 11.73 26.62
N ASN A 449 -19.60 11.71 26.62
CA ASN A 449 -20.39 12.93 26.40
C ASN A 449 -20.12 14.00 27.48
N LYS A 450 -20.11 13.66 28.78
CA LYS A 450 -19.79 14.64 29.85
C LYS A 450 -18.39 15.26 29.70
N ILE A 451 -17.43 14.51 29.15
CA ILE A 451 -16.10 15.03 28.83
C ILE A 451 -16.19 16.02 27.67
N TYR A 452 -16.89 15.67 26.60
CA TYR A 452 -17.06 16.52 25.40
C TYR A 452 -17.86 17.80 25.74
N ASP A 453 -18.84 17.72 26.64
CA ASP A 453 -19.58 18.86 27.19
C ASP A 453 -18.67 19.78 28.03
N ALA A 454 -17.74 19.21 28.80
CA ALA A 454 -16.76 19.96 29.59
C ALA A 454 -15.72 20.65 28.69
N LEU A 455 -15.20 19.95 27.68
CA LEU A 455 -14.34 20.51 26.64
C LEU A 455 -15.05 21.68 25.91
N SER A 456 -16.30 21.47 25.48
CA SER A 456 -17.16 22.51 24.89
C SER A 456 -17.44 23.70 25.83
N ASN A 457 -17.35 23.52 27.15
CA ASN A 457 -17.47 24.59 28.14
C ASN A 457 -16.15 25.39 28.29
N TYR A 458 -14.99 24.71 28.33
CA TYR A 458 -13.68 25.38 28.31
C TYR A 458 -13.50 26.21 27.04
N THR A 459 -13.85 25.65 25.87
CA THR A 459 -13.80 26.36 24.59
C THR A 459 -14.66 27.62 24.58
N ARG A 460 -15.91 27.55 25.08
CA ARG A 460 -16.79 28.72 25.20
C ARG A 460 -16.21 29.80 26.12
N LYS A 461 -15.56 29.42 27.22
CA LYS A 461 -14.88 30.38 28.11
C LYS A 461 -13.67 31.06 27.44
N LEU A 462 -12.86 30.31 26.68
CA LEU A 462 -11.73 30.86 25.92
C LEU A 462 -12.15 31.90 24.87
N MET A 463 -13.35 31.77 24.30
CA MET A 463 -13.96 32.75 23.37
C MET A 463 -14.63 33.96 24.08
N THR A 464 -14.36 34.20 25.37
CA THR A 464 -14.99 35.26 26.17
C THR A 464 -14.02 35.87 27.19
N ASN A 465 -14.48 36.86 27.96
CA ASN A 465 -13.70 37.52 29.03
C ASN A 465 -13.13 36.55 30.10
N SER A 466 -13.65 35.31 30.21
CA SER A 466 -13.08 34.25 31.06
C SER A 466 -11.84 33.56 30.48
N ARG A 467 -11.36 33.96 29.29
CA ARG A 467 -10.15 33.44 28.64
C ARG A 467 -8.95 33.39 29.58
N ASP A 468 -8.61 34.54 30.17
CA ASP A 468 -7.40 34.65 30.98
C ASP A 468 -7.56 33.97 32.35
N GLU A 469 -8.79 33.77 32.83
CA GLU A 469 -9.06 32.94 34.01
C GLU A 469 -8.63 31.47 33.80
N ILE A 470 -8.74 30.95 32.56
CA ILE A 470 -8.25 29.61 32.19
C ILE A 470 -6.74 29.64 31.97
N LEU A 471 -6.24 30.59 31.17
CA LEU A 471 -4.82 30.60 30.78
C LEU A 471 -3.88 30.84 31.97
N ASN A 472 -4.31 31.60 32.98
CA ASN A 472 -3.55 31.80 34.22
C ASN A 472 -3.49 30.56 35.13
N GLN A 473 -4.21 29.48 34.80
CA GLN A 473 -4.12 28.16 35.48
C GLN A 473 -3.20 27.17 34.74
N LEU A 474 -2.50 27.63 33.70
CA LEU A 474 -1.61 26.82 32.87
C LEU A 474 -0.15 27.24 33.09
N ILE A 475 0.73 26.24 33.13
CA ILE A 475 2.19 26.41 33.23
C ILE A 475 2.71 26.77 31.84
N GLU A 476 3.29 27.96 31.70
CA GLU A 476 3.95 28.41 30.47
C GLU A 476 5.23 27.59 30.17
N PRO A 477 5.65 27.48 28.89
CA PRO A 477 6.95 26.91 28.53
C PRO A 477 8.11 27.68 29.20
N SER A 478 9.15 26.95 29.61
CA SER A 478 10.35 27.53 30.24
C SER A 478 11.39 28.04 29.23
N ASP A 479 11.12 27.90 27.93
CA ASP A 479 12.04 28.23 26.86
C ASP A 479 12.21 29.74 26.66
N LYS A 480 13.32 30.11 26.02
CA LYS A 480 13.48 31.45 25.47
C LYS A 480 12.66 31.58 24.19
N PHE A 481 11.95 32.69 24.07
CA PHE A 481 11.29 33.09 22.83
C PHE A 481 12.36 33.54 21.83
N GLN A 482 12.78 32.59 20.99
CA GLN A 482 13.88 32.66 20.01
C GLN A 482 13.51 31.79 18.80
N TYR A 483 14.19 31.98 17.67
CA TYR A 483 13.99 31.15 16.48
C TYR A 483 14.81 29.86 16.52
N HIS A 484 14.16 28.73 16.19
CA HIS A 484 14.79 27.41 16.14
C HIS A 484 15.14 27.02 14.71
N ASP A 485 16.43 26.93 14.40
CA ASP A 485 16.91 26.25 13.19
C ASP A 485 16.45 24.79 13.15
N TYR A 486 16.53 24.15 11.98
CA TYR A 486 16.02 22.81 11.76
C TYR A 486 16.61 21.79 12.76
N GLU A 487 17.91 21.83 13.03
CA GLU A 487 18.55 20.92 13.98
C GLU A 487 18.10 21.19 15.44
N SER A 488 17.95 22.47 15.83
CA SER A 488 17.46 22.85 17.16
C SER A 488 16.00 22.48 17.37
N MET A 489 15.15 22.65 16.35
CA MET A 489 13.76 22.19 16.34
C MET A 489 13.70 20.67 16.49
N VAL A 490 14.40 19.92 15.65
CA VAL A 490 14.42 18.44 15.69
C VAL A 490 14.95 17.93 17.03
N LYS A 491 15.96 18.60 17.60
CA LYS A 491 16.47 18.34 18.94
C LYS A 491 15.43 18.61 20.03
N LYS A 492 14.70 19.73 19.97
CA LYS A 492 13.64 20.08 20.92
C LYS A 492 12.50 19.06 20.86
N LEU A 493 12.02 18.68 19.67
CA LEU A 493 11.01 17.64 19.49
C LEU A 493 11.45 16.29 20.10
N LYS A 494 12.68 15.85 19.82
CA LYS A 494 13.27 14.62 20.39
C LYS A 494 13.40 14.70 21.91
N GLN A 495 13.77 15.86 22.47
CA GLN A 495 13.86 16.08 23.92
C GLN A 495 12.48 16.06 24.61
N ILE A 496 11.44 16.64 24.00
CA ILE A 496 10.06 16.54 24.49
C ILE A 496 9.62 15.07 24.48
N ASN A 497 9.82 14.36 23.37
CA ASN A 497 9.44 12.96 23.24
C ASN A 497 10.14 12.05 24.27
N GLN A 498 11.42 12.31 24.57
CA GLN A 498 12.18 11.59 25.61
C GLN A 498 11.71 11.93 27.04
N LYS A 499 11.10 13.10 27.25
CA LYS A 499 10.64 13.61 28.55
C LYS A 499 9.18 13.23 28.85
N TYR A 500 8.36 13.00 27.82
CA TYR A 500 6.94 12.68 27.91
C TYR A 500 6.51 11.44 27.08
N PRO A 501 7.30 10.33 27.05
CA PRO A 501 7.08 9.22 26.10
C PRO A 501 5.77 8.43 26.33
N SER A 502 5.09 8.64 27.46
CA SER A 502 3.76 8.07 27.72
C SER A 502 2.63 8.80 26.99
N ILE A 503 2.85 10.03 26.54
CA ILE A 503 1.83 10.86 25.86
C ILE A 503 2.31 11.45 24.53
N THR A 504 3.48 11.04 24.04
CA THR A 504 4.07 11.56 22.79
C THR A 504 4.69 10.47 21.93
N SER A 505 4.61 10.66 20.61
CA SER A 505 5.38 9.89 19.63
C SER A 505 5.83 10.81 18.49
N ILE A 506 7.03 10.62 17.95
CA ILE A 506 7.58 11.41 16.83
C ILE A 506 7.81 10.53 15.61
N TYR A 507 7.50 11.08 14.43
CA TYR A 507 7.72 10.43 13.15
C TYR A 507 8.01 11.46 12.05
N THR A 508 8.35 10.99 10.86
CA THR A 508 8.55 11.79 9.65
C THR A 508 7.52 11.35 8.61
N ILE A 509 6.91 12.29 7.88
CA ILE A 509 5.95 11.98 6.80
C ILE A 509 6.61 11.88 5.42
N GLY A 510 7.89 12.25 5.31
CA GLY A 510 8.60 12.39 4.05
C GLY A 510 9.79 13.32 4.20
N LYS A 511 10.33 13.81 3.07
CA LYS A 511 11.47 14.73 3.06
C LYS A 511 11.22 15.95 2.17
N SER A 512 11.87 17.05 2.50
CA SER A 512 11.95 18.24 1.65
C SER A 512 12.88 18.04 0.45
N VAL A 513 12.91 19.01 -0.46
CA VAL A 513 13.85 19.06 -1.60
C VAL A 513 15.31 18.92 -1.16
N GLU A 514 15.73 19.60 -0.08
CA GLU A 514 17.08 19.48 0.50
C GLU A 514 17.21 18.31 1.49
N ASN A 515 16.37 17.26 1.35
CA ASN A 515 16.46 15.99 2.07
C ASN A 515 16.27 16.08 3.60
N ARG A 516 15.67 17.17 4.10
CA ARG A 516 15.30 17.33 5.53
C ARG A 516 14.02 16.57 5.84
N ASP A 517 13.95 15.91 6.99
CA ASP A 517 12.77 15.16 7.42
C ASP A 517 11.62 16.09 7.82
N LEU A 518 10.42 15.76 7.37
CA LEU A 518 9.19 16.49 7.66
C LEU A 518 8.58 15.94 8.95
N TRP A 519 9.12 16.41 10.09
CA TRP A 519 8.79 15.90 11.43
C TRP A 519 7.37 16.28 11.89
N VAL A 520 6.71 15.29 12.48
CA VAL A 520 5.44 15.42 13.19
C VAL A 520 5.60 14.82 14.60
N ILE A 521 4.97 15.46 15.60
CA ILE A 521 4.77 14.88 16.93
C ILE A 521 3.28 14.64 17.18
N ILE A 522 2.95 13.46 17.72
CA ILE A 522 1.61 13.10 18.20
C ILE A 522 1.56 13.41 19.70
N ILE A 523 0.42 13.92 20.17
CA ILE A 523 0.09 14.11 21.58
C ILE A 523 -1.32 13.51 21.82
N SER A 524 -1.37 12.46 22.63
CA SER A 524 -2.54 11.66 23.06
C SER A 524 -2.07 10.75 24.20
N ASP A 525 -2.93 10.23 25.07
CA ASP A 525 -2.51 9.21 26.05
C ASP A 525 -2.20 7.83 25.41
N GLN A 526 -2.69 7.59 24.18
CA GLN A 526 -2.35 6.43 23.35
C GLN A 526 -1.62 6.85 22.06
N PRO A 527 -0.44 7.51 22.13
CA PRO A 527 0.15 8.24 21.00
C PRO A 527 0.52 7.34 19.80
N LEU A 528 0.69 6.03 20.00
CA LEU A 528 1.06 5.08 18.95
C LEU A 528 -0.12 4.58 18.09
N ILE A 529 -1.37 4.77 18.52
CA ILE A 529 -2.56 4.21 17.88
C ILE A 529 -3.68 5.22 17.74
N HIS A 530 -4.49 5.07 16.71
CA HIS A 530 -5.84 5.63 16.68
C HIS A 530 -6.76 4.81 17.62
N GLU A 531 -7.48 5.47 18.54
CA GLU A 531 -8.50 4.83 19.37
C GLU A 531 -9.92 5.00 18.81
N ALA A 532 -10.72 3.94 18.91
CA ALA A 532 -12.07 3.91 18.36
C ALA A 532 -12.97 5.03 18.95
N GLY A 533 -13.41 5.94 18.08
CA GLY A 533 -14.24 7.08 18.48
C GLY A 533 -13.48 8.16 19.28
N GLU A 534 -12.16 8.21 19.17
CA GLU A 534 -11.30 9.38 19.45
C GLU A 534 -11.06 10.15 18.13
N PRO A 535 -11.35 11.47 18.05
CA PRO A 535 -11.09 12.24 16.84
C PRO A 535 -9.62 12.62 16.70
N GLU A 536 -9.11 12.59 15.47
CA GLU A 536 -7.77 13.09 15.16
C GLU A 536 -7.82 14.53 14.61
N VAL A 537 -6.87 15.35 15.07
CA VAL A 537 -6.68 16.75 14.64
C VAL A 537 -5.23 16.99 14.27
N ARG A 538 -4.97 18.00 13.44
CA ARG A 538 -3.59 18.45 13.19
C ARG A 538 -3.40 19.95 13.16
N TYR A 539 -2.19 20.36 13.52
CA TYR A 539 -1.63 21.66 13.17
C TYR A 539 -0.47 21.51 12.20
N VAL A 540 -0.45 22.34 11.17
CA VAL A 540 0.67 22.51 10.23
C VAL A 540 1.08 23.97 10.25
N ALA A 541 2.37 24.28 10.22
CA ALA A 541 2.86 25.65 10.10
C ALA A 541 3.98 25.76 9.09
N ASN A 542 4.29 27.02 8.71
CA ASN A 542 5.54 27.34 8.01
C ASN A 542 5.68 26.52 6.71
N ILE A 543 4.55 26.40 5.98
CA ILE A 543 4.43 25.96 4.58
C ILE A 543 5.04 26.99 3.63
N HIS A 544 5.00 28.27 4.02
CA HIS A 544 5.95 29.27 3.55
C HIS A 544 7.06 29.44 4.60
N GLY A 545 8.32 29.37 4.17
CA GLY A 545 9.47 29.40 5.07
C GLY A 545 9.70 30.75 5.75
N ASP A 546 9.30 31.84 5.10
CA ASP A 546 9.35 33.21 5.63
C ASP A 546 8.28 33.48 6.72
N GLU A 547 7.20 32.69 6.75
CA GLU A 547 6.08 32.80 7.69
C GLU A 547 6.38 32.03 8.99
N SER A 548 7.41 32.54 9.69
CA SER A 548 8.10 31.90 10.81
C SER A 548 7.28 31.76 12.10
N VAL A 549 6.31 32.65 12.34
CA VAL A 549 5.58 32.74 13.62
C VAL A 549 4.86 31.43 13.97
N GLY A 550 4.26 30.76 12.98
CA GLY A 550 3.54 29.51 13.20
C GLY A 550 4.43 28.38 13.71
N ARG A 551 5.67 28.29 13.22
CA ARG A 551 6.67 27.30 13.63
C ARG A 551 6.96 27.39 15.12
N GLU A 552 7.33 28.58 15.58
CA GLU A 552 7.70 28.80 16.98
C GLU A 552 6.47 28.68 17.91
N CYS A 553 5.31 29.18 17.48
CA CYS A 553 4.05 28.96 18.21
C CYS A 553 3.72 27.47 18.39
N LEU A 554 3.96 26.61 17.39
CA LEU A 554 3.73 25.17 17.51
C LEU A 554 4.78 24.46 18.37
N ILE A 555 6.07 24.83 18.27
CA ILE A 555 7.12 24.29 19.17
C ILE A 555 6.77 24.59 20.64
N LEU A 556 6.33 25.81 20.93
CA LEU A 556 5.86 26.22 22.25
C LEU A 556 4.55 25.49 22.65
N PHE A 557 3.62 25.30 21.73
CA PHE A 557 2.34 24.62 21.98
C PHE A 557 2.52 23.14 22.35
N ILE A 558 3.44 22.44 21.67
CA ILE A 558 3.82 21.06 21.99
C ILE A 558 4.30 20.95 23.45
N GLU A 559 5.23 21.81 23.87
CA GLU A 559 5.71 21.78 25.27
C GLU A 559 4.62 22.25 26.25
N TYR A 560 3.79 23.23 25.90
CA TYR A 560 2.69 23.74 26.73
C TYR A 560 1.66 22.64 27.05
N LEU A 561 1.27 21.84 26.04
CA LEU A 561 0.41 20.67 26.22
C LEU A 561 1.06 19.64 27.17
N CYS A 562 2.31 19.25 26.89
CA CYS A 562 3.03 18.26 27.70
C CYS A 562 3.34 18.72 29.13
N LEU A 563 3.56 20.03 29.35
CA LEU A 563 3.79 20.61 30.67
C LEU A 563 2.55 20.58 31.57
N ASN A 564 1.35 20.65 30.97
CA ASN A 564 0.09 20.78 31.70
C ASN A 564 -0.72 19.48 31.81
N TYR A 565 -0.38 18.46 31.02
CA TYR A 565 -0.92 17.11 31.19
C TYR A 565 -0.73 16.58 32.62
N GLY A 566 -1.75 15.93 33.17
CA GLY A 566 -1.78 15.41 34.54
C GLY A 566 -1.80 16.48 35.64
N LYS A 567 -1.87 17.77 35.29
CA LYS A 567 -1.87 18.90 36.25
C LYS A 567 -3.06 19.83 36.06
N ASN A 568 -3.46 20.07 34.81
CA ASN A 568 -4.61 20.90 34.47
C ASN A 568 -5.74 20.03 33.89
N ASP A 569 -6.94 20.18 34.47
CA ASP A 569 -8.13 19.38 34.14
C ASP A 569 -8.53 19.44 32.65
N TYR A 570 -8.41 20.62 32.03
CA TYR A 570 -8.77 20.84 30.63
C TYR A 570 -7.77 20.16 29.69
N ILE A 571 -6.46 20.39 29.89
CA ILE A 571 -5.42 19.82 29.03
C ILE A 571 -5.34 18.30 29.17
N THR A 572 -5.57 17.77 30.37
CA THR A 572 -5.62 16.32 30.60
C THR A 572 -6.83 15.72 29.85
N LYS A 573 -8.05 16.24 30.05
CA LYS A 573 -9.24 15.80 29.28
C LYS A 573 -9.07 15.89 27.77
N LEU A 574 -8.36 16.91 27.28
CA LEU A 574 -8.14 17.13 25.85
C LEU A 574 -7.21 16.06 25.27
N ILE A 575 -6.11 15.74 25.96
CA ILE A 575 -5.12 14.74 25.52
C ILE A 575 -5.64 13.30 25.72
N ASP A 576 -6.48 13.05 26.73
CA ASP A 576 -7.13 11.75 26.99
C ASP A 576 -8.31 11.43 26.01
N ASN A 577 -8.66 12.34 25.08
CA ASN A 577 -9.87 12.22 24.25
C ASN A 577 -9.74 12.86 22.84
N VAL A 578 -8.57 13.33 22.43
CA VAL A 578 -8.31 13.93 21.11
C VAL A 578 -6.85 13.66 20.72
N ARG A 579 -6.64 13.09 19.54
CA ARG A 579 -5.30 12.77 19.05
C ARG A 579 -4.72 13.92 18.24
N ILE A 580 -3.76 14.63 18.83
CA ILE A 580 -3.23 15.90 18.30
C ILE A 580 -1.92 15.65 17.57
N HIS A 581 -1.90 15.81 16.25
CA HIS A 581 -0.68 15.74 15.43
C HIS A 581 -0.15 17.15 15.13
N ILE A 582 1.14 17.42 15.33
CA ILE A 582 1.70 18.76 15.16
C ILE A 582 2.94 18.73 14.27
N MET A 583 2.89 19.45 13.15
CA MET A 583 3.98 19.73 12.22
C MET A 583 4.42 21.19 12.36
N PRO A 584 5.55 21.50 13.03
CA PRO A 584 6.04 22.88 13.16
C PRO A 584 6.56 23.49 11.85
N THR A 585 6.94 22.67 10.86
CA THR A 585 7.41 23.17 9.56
C THR A 585 7.10 22.18 8.44
N MET A 586 6.39 22.65 7.42
CA MET A 586 6.20 21.92 6.16
C MET A 586 7.25 22.33 5.11
N ASN A 587 7.79 23.55 5.18
CA ASN A 587 8.88 24.04 4.33
C ASN A 587 10.12 24.38 5.17
N PRO A 588 10.86 23.37 5.67
CA PRO A 588 12.08 23.61 6.42
C PRO A 588 13.16 24.30 5.57
N ASP A 589 13.16 24.08 4.25
CA ASP A 589 14.19 24.60 3.35
C ASP A 589 14.10 26.12 3.16
N GLY A 590 12.88 26.64 2.94
CA GLY A 590 12.62 28.07 2.87
C GLY A 590 12.90 28.78 4.20
N PHE A 591 12.61 28.13 5.34
CA PHE A 591 12.94 28.69 6.66
C PHE A 591 14.45 28.77 6.87
N GLU A 592 15.18 27.70 6.55
CA GLU A 592 16.65 27.64 6.69
C GLU A 592 17.36 28.68 5.81
N TYR A 593 16.80 29.01 4.64
CA TYR A 593 17.28 30.08 3.77
C TYR A 593 17.22 31.45 4.49
N GLU A 594 16.06 31.86 4.99
CA GLU A 594 15.87 33.16 5.66
C GLU A 594 16.63 33.20 7.00
N TYR A 595 16.57 32.14 7.82
CA TYR A 595 17.27 32.07 9.12
C TYR A 595 18.79 32.24 8.98
N LYS A 596 19.40 31.74 7.90
CA LYS A 596 20.85 31.79 7.69
C LYS A 596 21.32 33.05 6.96
N GLN A 597 20.55 33.59 6.02
CA GLN A 597 21.01 34.69 5.17
C GLN A 597 20.50 36.07 5.60
N THR A 598 19.27 36.18 6.10
CA THR A 598 18.59 37.46 6.32
C THR A 598 18.27 37.69 7.80
N LYS A 599 17.62 36.71 8.45
CA LYS A 599 16.96 36.82 9.76
C LYS A 599 15.82 37.85 9.79
N HIS A 600 15.22 38.09 8.63
CA HIS A 600 14.03 38.93 8.43
C HIS A 600 13.44 38.55 7.06
N ALA A 601 12.11 38.50 6.93
CA ALA A 601 11.47 38.05 5.70
C ALA A 601 11.78 38.99 4.52
N VAL A 602 12.65 38.56 3.60
CA VAL A 602 12.79 39.19 2.27
C VAL A 602 11.84 38.56 1.24
N GLY A 603 11.28 37.38 1.56
CA GLY A 603 10.29 36.67 0.75
C GLY A 603 10.90 35.60 -0.16
N ASP A 604 12.22 35.48 -0.21
CA ASP A 604 12.92 34.45 -0.97
C ASP A 604 12.74 33.05 -0.34
N GLY A 605 12.59 32.99 0.99
CA GLY A 605 12.28 31.75 1.71
C GLY A 605 10.79 31.42 1.77
N ARG A 606 9.90 32.21 1.16
CA ARG A 606 8.48 31.85 1.03
C ARG A 606 8.32 30.48 0.35
N PHE A 607 9.09 30.29 -0.71
CA PHE A 607 9.05 29.11 -1.57
C PHE A 607 9.89 27.96 -0.99
N ASN A 608 9.71 26.73 -1.49
CA ASN A 608 10.66 25.65 -1.20
C ASN A 608 12.00 25.85 -1.97
N ALA A 609 12.96 24.93 -1.81
CA ALA A 609 14.26 25.07 -2.49
C ALA A 609 14.21 25.01 -4.03
N LYS A 610 13.12 24.49 -4.64
CA LYS A 610 12.86 24.60 -6.10
C LYS A 610 12.17 25.90 -6.50
N LYS A 611 12.02 26.85 -5.56
CA LYS A 611 11.31 28.13 -5.71
C LYS A 611 9.84 27.97 -6.14
N ILE A 612 9.19 26.91 -5.66
CA ILE A 612 7.74 26.67 -5.82
C ILE A 612 6.98 27.07 -4.54
N ASP A 613 5.81 27.69 -4.71
CA ASP A 613 4.91 28.07 -3.62
C ASP A 613 4.05 26.86 -3.24
N LEU A 614 4.30 26.29 -2.06
CA LEU A 614 3.65 25.04 -1.64
C LEU A 614 2.13 25.20 -1.45
N ASN A 615 1.64 26.41 -1.12
CA ASN A 615 0.20 26.68 -0.98
C ASN A 615 -0.46 27.17 -2.29
N GLN A 616 0.24 27.01 -3.43
CA GLN A 616 -0.31 27.04 -4.79
C GLN A 616 0.05 25.77 -5.56
N ASN A 617 0.38 24.69 -4.83
CA ASN A 617 0.93 23.46 -5.36
C ASN A 617 0.15 22.19 -4.96
N PHE A 618 -0.93 22.32 -4.20
CA PHE A 618 -1.89 21.23 -4.06
C PHE A 618 -2.73 21.06 -5.35
N PRO A 619 -3.33 19.88 -5.57
CA PRO A 619 -4.23 19.63 -6.68
C PRO A 619 -5.34 20.67 -6.81
N HIS A 620 -5.37 21.35 -7.96
CA HIS A 620 -6.41 22.33 -8.30
C HIS A 620 -7.82 21.71 -8.32
N ILE A 621 -8.78 22.46 -7.79
CA ILE A 621 -10.20 22.11 -7.73
C ILE A 621 -10.99 23.14 -8.55
N GLU A 622 -11.77 22.66 -9.53
CA GLU A 622 -12.76 23.47 -10.21
C GLU A 622 -14.12 23.39 -9.50
N LEU A 623 -14.70 24.56 -9.23
CA LEU A 623 -16.01 24.70 -8.57
C LEU A 623 -17.13 24.94 -9.60
N GLU A 624 -18.32 24.41 -9.33
CA GLU A 624 -19.59 24.70 -10.00
C GLU A 624 -20.67 25.17 -9.00
N GLN A 625 -21.76 25.73 -9.50
CA GLN A 625 -22.87 26.20 -8.65
C GLN A 625 -23.70 25.01 -8.15
N SER A 626 -24.01 24.96 -6.84
CA SER A 626 -24.95 23.96 -6.31
C SER A 626 -26.32 24.08 -7.01
N SER A 627 -26.89 22.93 -7.35
CA SER A 627 -28.24 22.86 -7.93
C SER A 627 -29.36 23.21 -6.95
N LYS A 628 -29.06 23.34 -5.65
CA LYS A 628 -30.05 23.52 -4.57
C LYS A 628 -29.96 24.86 -3.84
N LYS A 629 -28.82 25.56 -3.92
CA LYS A 629 -28.52 26.74 -3.08
C LYS A 629 -27.54 27.73 -3.73
N ASP A 630 -27.42 28.91 -3.12
CA ASP A 630 -26.34 29.87 -3.33
C ASP A 630 -25.02 29.43 -2.64
N GLU A 631 -24.55 28.22 -3.00
CA GLU A 631 -23.33 27.59 -2.51
C GLU A 631 -22.51 27.10 -3.72
N ALA A 632 -21.18 27.19 -3.63
CA ALA A 632 -20.28 26.53 -4.55
C ALA A 632 -20.08 25.08 -4.11
N ILE A 633 -19.94 24.18 -5.08
CA ILE A 633 -19.54 22.78 -4.87
C ILE A 633 -18.35 22.47 -5.79
N PRO A 634 -17.44 21.55 -5.43
CA PRO A 634 -16.53 20.97 -6.39
C PRO A 634 -17.33 20.36 -7.54
N LYS A 635 -16.80 20.37 -8.77
CA LYS A 635 -17.48 19.69 -9.89
C LYS A 635 -17.72 18.22 -9.58
N LYS A 636 -18.75 17.61 -10.18
CA LYS A 636 -19.06 16.17 -10.05
C LYS A 636 -17.90 15.19 -10.27
N GLU A 637 -16.83 15.60 -10.93
CA GLU A 637 -15.61 14.79 -11.06
C GLU A 637 -14.76 14.75 -9.77
N TYR A 638 -14.89 15.74 -8.88
CA TYR A 638 -14.17 15.86 -7.59
C TYR A 638 -15.01 15.40 -6.38
N ASN A 639 -16.34 15.42 -6.44
CA ASN A 639 -17.25 14.98 -5.36
C ASN A 639 -17.32 13.44 -5.20
N ASN A 640 -16.15 12.78 -5.20
CA ASN A 640 -16.02 11.35 -5.34
C ASN A 640 -15.30 10.76 -4.12
N ASN A 641 -16.02 10.60 -3.01
CA ASN A 641 -15.55 10.03 -1.73
C ASN A 641 -14.88 8.64 -1.78
N GLU A 642 -14.76 8.01 -2.95
CA GLU A 642 -13.88 6.87 -3.19
C GLU A 642 -12.93 7.24 -4.34
N ASN A 643 -11.62 7.08 -4.07
CA ASN A 643 -10.50 7.20 -5.03
C ASN A 643 -10.02 8.63 -5.31
N ASN A 644 -9.84 9.39 -4.22
CA ASN A 644 -9.22 10.71 -4.22
C ASN A 644 -7.70 10.64 -4.46
N LEU A 645 -6.99 9.77 -3.72
CA LEU A 645 -5.54 9.49 -3.85
C LEU A 645 -5.11 9.50 -5.31
N ASP A 646 -5.76 8.62 -6.05
CA ASP A 646 -5.39 8.14 -7.36
C ASP A 646 -5.87 9.11 -8.48
N LYS A 647 -6.55 10.20 -8.09
CA LYS A 647 -6.82 11.37 -8.94
C LYS A 647 -5.63 12.34 -9.02
N PHE A 648 -4.81 12.44 -7.97
CA PHE A 648 -3.68 13.40 -7.88
C PHE A 648 -2.42 12.89 -8.53
N THR A 649 -2.24 11.59 -8.42
CA THR A 649 -1.04 10.86 -8.79
C THR A 649 -0.82 10.86 -10.30
N LYS A 650 -1.90 10.86 -11.10
CA LYS A 650 -1.88 11.22 -12.54
C LYS A 650 -1.39 12.64 -12.88
N LYS A 651 -1.09 13.47 -11.87
CA LYS A 651 -0.52 14.82 -12.01
C LYS A 651 0.73 15.04 -11.14
N GLN A 652 1.23 14.03 -10.43
CA GLN A 652 2.16 14.25 -9.31
C GLN A 652 3.52 14.85 -9.72
N ASN A 653 3.93 14.83 -11.00
CA ASN A 653 4.98 15.68 -11.60
C ASN A 653 4.90 17.15 -11.18
N GLN A 654 3.68 17.65 -10.99
CA GLN A 654 3.40 19.05 -10.70
C GLN A 654 3.67 19.38 -9.23
N PHE A 655 3.70 18.37 -8.35
CA PHE A 655 3.70 18.56 -6.89
C PHE A 655 5.08 18.36 -6.28
N GLN A 656 5.42 19.22 -5.33
CA GLN A 656 6.69 19.19 -4.59
C GLN A 656 6.71 18.05 -3.55
N PRO A 657 7.89 17.52 -3.15
CA PRO A 657 7.96 16.39 -2.22
C PRO A 657 7.33 16.72 -0.85
N GLU A 658 7.37 17.99 -0.42
CA GLU A 658 6.67 18.46 0.77
C GLU A 658 5.14 18.28 0.66
N VAL A 659 4.56 18.63 -0.49
CA VAL A 659 3.11 18.50 -0.78
C VAL A 659 2.72 17.03 -0.95
N GLN A 660 3.55 16.23 -1.63
CA GLN A 660 3.32 14.78 -1.77
C GLN A 660 3.26 14.10 -0.40
N ALA A 661 4.19 14.44 0.50
CA ALA A 661 4.23 13.93 1.86
C ALA A 661 2.98 14.35 2.66
N ALA A 662 2.58 15.62 2.58
CA ALA A 662 1.37 16.13 3.25
C ALA A 662 0.09 15.46 2.73
N ILE A 663 -0.03 15.25 1.41
CA ILE A 663 -1.16 14.51 0.79
C ILE A 663 -1.21 13.07 1.30
N HIS A 664 -0.08 12.35 1.25
CA HIS A 664 -0.01 10.95 1.71
C HIS A 664 -0.34 10.82 3.20
N TRP A 665 0.20 11.72 4.03
CA TRP A 665 -0.11 11.80 5.46
C TRP A 665 -1.60 12.01 5.74
N SER A 666 -2.25 12.91 5.00
CA SER A 666 -3.68 13.23 5.15
C SER A 666 -4.63 12.10 4.73
N LEU A 667 -4.12 11.09 4.01
CA LEU A 667 -4.90 9.93 3.53
C LEU A 667 -4.73 8.67 4.41
N ILE A 668 -3.75 8.65 5.33
CA ILE A 668 -3.51 7.54 6.27
C ILE A 668 -4.34 7.70 7.55
N TYR A 669 -4.48 8.94 8.04
CA TYR A 669 -5.07 9.29 9.32
C TYR A 669 -6.45 9.94 9.16
N PRO A 670 -7.45 9.63 10.00
CA PRO A 670 -8.80 10.16 9.91
C PRO A 670 -8.89 11.58 10.51
N PHE A 671 -8.17 12.54 9.93
CA PHE A 671 -8.25 13.93 10.37
C PHE A 671 -9.66 14.50 10.19
N VAL A 672 -10.13 15.17 11.24
CA VAL A 672 -11.48 15.75 11.33
C VAL A 672 -11.43 17.28 11.29
N LEU A 673 -10.36 17.87 11.83
CA LEU A 673 -10.17 19.31 11.99
C LEU A 673 -8.70 19.67 11.92
N SER A 674 -8.36 20.68 11.11
CA SER A 674 -6.98 21.12 10.93
C SER A 674 -6.80 22.63 10.89
N GLY A 675 -5.64 23.09 11.33
CA GLY A 675 -5.21 24.47 11.14
C GLY A 675 -3.87 24.52 10.41
N ASN A 676 -3.81 25.19 9.26
CA ASN A 676 -2.56 25.59 8.64
C ASN A 676 -2.22 27.03 9.10
N LEU A 677 -0.98 27.28 9.53
CA LEU A 677 -0.58 28.52 10.20
C LEU A 677 0.36 29.37 9.34
N HIS A 678 -0.04 30.64 9.14
CA HIS A 678 0.52 31.60 8.19
C HIS A 678 0.90 32.95 8.84
N GLY A 679 1.51 33.83 8.04
CA GLY A 679 1.80 35.21 8.42
C GLY A 679 1.75 36.19 7.25
N GLY A 680 1.41 37.44 7.54
CA GLY A 680 1.17 38.51 6.56
C GLY A 680 -0.17 39.23 6.77
N ALA A 681 -1.14 38.58 7.43
CA ALA A 681 -2.39 39.18 7.87
C ALA A 681 -2.71 38.82 9.33
N LEU A 682 -3.91 39.16 9.84
CA LEU A 682 -4.41 38.67 11.12
C LEU A 682 -5.89 38.28 10.98
N VAL A 683 -6.14 37.03 10.57
CA VAL A 683 -7.48 36.54 10.21
C VAL A 683 -7.57 35.02 10.28
N ALA A 684 -8.72 34.49 10.67
CA ALA A 684 -9.07 33.08 10.44
C ALA A 684 -9.81 32.97 9.09
N GLN A 685 -9.09 32.47 8.09
CA GLN A 685 -9.60 32.23 6.74
C GLN A 685 -10.23 30.84 6.63
N TYR A 686 -11.27 30.71 5.80
CA TYR A 686 -12.01 29.47 5.61
C TYR A 686 -12.47 29.24 4.16
N PRO A 687 -12.75 27.98 3.76
CA PRO A 687 -13.11 27.61 2.38
C PRO A 687 -14.34 28.32 1.80
N PHE A 688 -14.45 28.42 0.48
CA PHE A 688 -13.40 28.10 -0.50
C PHE A 688 -12.43 29.27 -0.71
N ASP A 689 -11.16 28.94 -0.87
CA ASP A 689 -10.09 29.81 -1.37
C ASP A 689 -10.22 30.05 -2.88
N ASN A 690 -10.69 29.04 -3.64
CA ASN A 690 -11.04 29.21 -5.05
C ASN A 690 -12.51 29.64 -5.23
N ARG A 691 -12.87 30.14 -6.43
CA ARG A 691 -14.23 30.51 -6.82
C ARG A 691 -14.68 29.85 -8.12
N ILE A 692 -16.00 29.76 -8.31
CA ILE A 692 -16.61 29.35 -9.58
C ILE A 692 -16.08 30.25 -10.70
N LYS A 693 -15.63 29.63 -11.80
CA LYS A 693 -15.06 30.33 -12.96
C LYS A 693 -16.06 31.34 -13.54
N ASP A 694 -15.54 32.51 -13.91
CA ASP A 694 -16.30 33.68 -14.42
C ASP A 694 -17.38 34.25 -13.48
N SER A 695 -17.46 33.78 -12.22
CA SER A 695 -18.35 34.35 -11.20
C SER A 695 -17.97 35.78 -10.83
N LYS A 696 -19.00 36.60 -10.58
CA LYS A 696 -18.89 37.96 -10.06
C LYS A 696 -19.19 38.07 -8.57
N ILE A 697 -19.53 36.95 -7.92
CA ILE A 697 -19.68 36.88 -6.47
C ILE A 697 -18.27 36.77 -5.87
N ALA A 698 -17.96 37.60 -4.87
CA ALA A 698 -16.66 37.58 -4.22
C ALA A 698 -16.51 36.40 -3.24
N GLU A 699 -17.57 36.12 -2.47
CA GLU A 699 -17.61 35.02 -1.49
C GLU A 699 -17.89 33.67 -2.18
N SER A 700 -17.03 32.69 -1.95
CA SER A 700 -17.16 31.32 -2.48
C SER A 700 -17.54 30.36 -1.36
N LYS A 701 -18.83 30.39 -0.98
CA LYS A 701 -19.37 29.60 0.14
C LYS A 701 -19.31 28.11 -0.16
N SER A 702 -18.75 27.31 0.73
CA SER A 702 -18.79 25.85 0.65
C SER A 702 -20.11 25.29 1.23
N PRO A 703 -20.43 23.99 1.02
CA PRO A 703 -21.63 23.38 1.62
C PRO A 703 -21.67 23.41 3.15
N ASP A 704 -20.50 23.51 3.77
CA ASP A 704 -20.29 23.62 5.22
C ASP A 704 -19.99 25.07 5.68
N ASP A 705 -20.27 26.10 4.86
CA ASP A 705 -20.00 27.52 5.15
C ASP A 705 -20.42 27.97 6.56
N ALA A 706 -21.59 27.53 7.04
CA ALA A 706 -22.06 27.82 8.40
C ALA A 706 -21.22 27.15 9.51
N THR A 707 -20.73 25.93 9.26
CA THR A 707 -19.81 25.20 10.14
C THR A 707 -18.43 25.86 10.12
N PHE A 708 -17.90 26.17 8.94
CA PHE A 708 -16.62 26.87 8.78
C PHE A 708 -16.61 28.26 9.43
N LYS A 709 -17.68 29.04 9.29
CA LYS A 709 -17.83 30.33 9.98
C LYS A 709 -17.84 30.18 11.49
N MET A 710 -18.41 29.09 12.04
CA MET A 710 -18.32 28.75 13.47
C MET A 710 -16.86 28.43 13.88
N LEU A 711 -16.18 27.57 13.13
CA LEU A 711 -14.79 27.17 13.36
C LEU A 711 -13.84 28.39 13.34
N ALA A 712 -13.90 29.22 12.30
CA ALA A 712 -13.06 30.41 12.16
C ALA A 712 -13.36 31.47 13.26
N ASN A 713 -14.62 31.63 13.64
CA ASN A 713 -15.00 32.48 14.77
C ASN A 713 -14.37 31.99 16.09
N SER A 714 -14.16 30.69 16.27
CA SER A 714 -13.61 30.15 17.51
C SER A 714 -12.16 30.55 17.73
N TYR A 715 -11.32 30.49 16.68
CA TYR A 715 -9.95 30.98 16.74
C TYR A 715 -9.94 32.50 16.91
N SER A 716 -10.70 33.23 16.08
CA SER A 716 -10.76 34.69 16.08
C SER A 716 -11.12 35.28 17.46
N LYS A 717 -12.14 34.74 18.12
CA LYS A 717 -12.64 35.21 19.43
C LYS A 717 -11.76 34.81 20.61
N ALA A 718 -10.96 33.75 20.48
CA ALA A 718 -10.01 33.33 21.50
C ALA A 718 -8.61 33.94 21.30
N HIS A 719 -8.34 34.57 20.15
CA HIS A 719 -7.16 35.41 19.92
C HIS A 719 -7.39 36.82 20.49
N THR A 720 -6.38 37.41 21.14
CA THR A 720 -6.52 38.69 21.87
C THR A 720 -6.94 39.89 21.03
N LYS A 721 -6.72 39.84 19.71
CA LYS A 721 -6.94 40.98 18.79
C LYS A 721 -7.58 40.65 17.44
N MET A 722 -7.77 39.36 17.12
CA MET A 722 -8.21 38.99 15.76
C MET A 722 -9.67 39.42 15.55
N PHE A 723 -10.53 39.10 16.53
CA PHE A 723 -11.94 39.51 16.54
C PHE A 723 -12.19 41.02 16.51
N GLU A 724 -11.22 41.86 16.91
CA GLU A 724 -11.32 43.32 16.74
C GLU A 724 -11.43 43.74 15.27
N GLY A 725 -10.92 42.89 14.35
CA GLY A 725 -10.99 43.06 12.91
C GLY A 725 -10.16 44.21 12.32
N ASN A 726 -9.48 44.99 13.16
CA ASN A 726 -8.73 46.19 12.78
C ASN A 726 -7.22 45.94 12.87
N SER A 727 -6.70 45.20 11.89
CA SER A 727 -5.27 44.89 11.75
C SER A 727 -4.65 45.66 10.57
N CYS A 728 -3.51 45.20 10.03
CA CYS A 728 -2.95 45.71 8.76
C CYS A 728 -3.92 45.61 7.57
N VAL A 729 -4.88 44.68 7.63
CA VAL A 729 -6.04 44.56 6.75
C VAL A 729 -7.28 44.46 7.63
N ILE A 730 -8.40 45.02 7.18
CA ILE A 730 -9.67 45.03 7.93
C ILE A 730 -10.47 43.77 7.59
N PHE A 731 -10.67 42.90 8.57
CA PHE A 731 -11.48 41.69 8.46
C PHE A 731 -12.58 41.70 9.53
N ARG A 732 -13.83 41.83 9.10
CA ARG A 732 -14.95 41.89 10.04
C ARG A 732 -15.00 40.61 10.89
N ASP A 733 -15.19 40.77 12.20
CA ASP A 733 -15.25 39.67 13.17
C ASP A 733 -13.97 38.79 13.16
N GLY A 734 -12.86 39.28 12.60
CA GLY A 734 -11.57 38.58 12.49
C GLY A 734 -11.57 37.34 11.58
N THR A 735 -12.53 37.22 10.66
CA THR A 735 -12.66 36.05 9.77
C THR A 735 -12.84 36.47 8.31
N THR A 736 -12.48 35.59 7.36
CA THR A 736 -12.79 35.79 5.94
C THR A 736 -13.02 34.47 5.21
N ASN A 737 -13.94 34.45 4.25
CA ASN A 737 -13.87 33.44 3.19
C ASN A 737 -12.60 33.73 2.36
N GLY A 738 -11.88 32.68 1.93
CA GLY A 738 -10.63 32.83 1.19
C GLY A 738 -10.80 33.62 -0.10
N ALA A 739 -11.65 33.15 -1.01
CA ALA A 739 -11.91 33.79 -2.30
C ALA A 739 -12.40 35.25 -2.18
N ALA A 740 -13.10 35.59 -1.09
CA ALA A 740 -13.57 36.95 -0.80
C ALA A 740 -12.42 37.93 -0.49
N TRP A 741 -11.30 37.46 0.05
CA TRP A 741 -10.08 38.24 0.27
C TRP A 741 -9.11 38.13 -0.90
N ARG A 742 -8.77 36.90 -1.28
CA ARG A 742 -7.86 36.56 -2.38
C ARG A 742 -8.19 35.16 -2.90
N VAL A 743 -8.46 35.05 -4.20
CA VAL A 743 -8.53 33.75 -4.86
C VAL A 743 -7.15 33.08 -4.84
N ILE A 744 -7.08 31.88 -4.28
CA ILE A 744 -5.89 31.01 -4.31
C ILE A 744 -6.28 29.71 -5.02
N GLU A 745 -5.43 29.26 -5.94
CA GLU A 745 -5.62 28.02 -6.68
C GLU A 745 -4.53 27.02 -6.27
N GLY A 746 -4.92 25.82 -5.85
CA GLY A 746 -3.98 24.80 -5.34
C GLY A 746 -3.50 25.02 -3.90
N GLY A 747 -4.37 25.55 -3.03
CA GLY A 747 -4.13 25.63 -1.58
C GLY A 747 -4.43 24.34 -0.83
N MET A 748 -3.75 24.12 0.30
CA MET A 748 -3.92 22.92 1.15
C MET A 748 -5.32 22.86 1.80
N GLN A 749 -5.86 24.00 2.19
CA GLN A 749 -7.14 24.13 2.90
C GLN A 749 -8.33 23.56 2.11
N ASP A 750 -8.52 24.04 0.89
CA ASP A 750 -9.58 23.58 -0.01
C ASP A 750 -9.36 22.11 -0.42
N TRP A 751 -8.10 21.68 -0.55
CA TRP A 751 -7.76 20.29 -0.85
C TRP A 751 -8.18 19.35 0.27
N SER A 752 -7.83 19.65 1.53
CA SER A 752 -8.16 18.80 2.67
C SER A 752 -9.67 18.61 2.83
N TYR A 753 -10.45 19.69 2.69
CA TYR A 753 -11.91 19.64 2.78
C TYR A 753 -12.58 18.86 1.63
N VAL A 754 -12.07 18.94 0.40
CA VAL A 754 -12.71 18.28 -0.76
C VAL A 754 -12.36 16.79 -0.86
N PHE A 755 -11.21 16.38 -0.33
CA PHE A 755 -10.63 15.07 -0.61
C PHE A 755 -10.40 14.17 0.62
N THR A 756 -10.72 14.64 1.83
CA THR A 756 -10.68 13.85 3.06
C THR A 756 -11.96 14.11 3.90
N SER A 757 -11.96 13.84 5.21
CA SER A 757 -13.00 14.33 6.14
C SER A 757 -12.56 15.55 6.96
N ASP A 758 -11.39 16.12 6.63
CA ASP A 758 -10.68 17.13 7.40
C ASP A 758 -11.17 18.55 7.07
N MET A 759 -11.75 19.23 8.05
CA MET A 759 -12.16 20.62 7.91
C MET A 759 -11.01 21.57 8.24
N GLU A 760 -10.13 21.83 7.28
CA GLU A 760 -8.97 22.71 7.48
C GLU A 760 -9.32 24.21 7.43
N LEU A 761 -8.66 25.02 8.27
CA LEU A 761 -8.62 26.48 8.19
C LEU A 761 -7.22 27.01 7.90
N THR A 762 -7.16 28.12 7.16
CA THR A 762 -5.95 28.95 7.02
C THR A 762 -5.93 30.03 8.08
N ILE A 763 -4.87 30.09 8.91
CA ILE A 763 -4.84 30.92 10.11
C ILE A 763 -3.63 31.87 10.07
N GLU A 764 -3.91 33.13 9.75
CA GLU A 764 -2.94 34.22 9.65
C GLU A 764 -2.66 34.81 11.05
N LEU A 765 -1.45 34.60 11.57
CA LEU A 765 -1.11 34.87 12.98
C LEU A 765 -0.66 36.31 13.27
N GLY A 766 -0.36 37.11 12.24
CA GLY A 766 -0.03 38.52 12.35
C GLY A 766 0.69 39.08 11.11
N CYS A 767 0.66 40.40 11.00
CA CYS A 767 1.08 41.14 9.81
C CYS A 767 2.59 41.04 9.49
N ASP A 768 3.41 40.93 10.54
CA ASP A 768 4.84 40.67 10.39
C ASP A 768 5.06 39.14 10.38
N LYS A 769 5.66 38.66 9.29
CA LYS A 769 5.96 37.25 9.02
C LYS A 769 7.15 36.72 9.82
N TYR A 770 8.13 37.59 10.06
CA TYR A 770 9.42 37.26 10.65
C TYR A 770 9.85 38.37 11.63
N PRO A 771 9.05 38.58 12.69
CA PRO A 771 9.29 39.65 13.65
C PRO A 771 10.58 39.43 14.46
N ASP A 772 11.13 40.50 15.02
CA ASP A 772 12.17 40.40 16.06
C ASP A 772 11.78 39.37 17.14
N GLU A 773 12.73 38.52 17.57
CA GLU A 773 12.52 37.49 18.60
C GLU A 773 11.83 38.01 19.88
N LYS A 774 12.15 39.25 20.26
CA LYS A 774 11.54 39.99 21.39
C LYS A 774 10.00 40.07 21.33
N ASN A 775 9.42 39.92 20.14
CA ASN A 775 7.98 39.98 19.88
C ASN A 775 7.32 38.59 19.91
N LEU A 776 8.06 37.47 19.76
CA LEU A 776 7.49 36.11 19.71
C LEU A 776 6.67 35.79 20.97
N GLN A 777 7.08 36.29 22.13
CA GLN A 777 6.31 36.23 23.39
C GLN A 777 4.90 36.84 23.27
N ASN A 778 4.74 37.92 22.50
CA ASN A 778 3.45 38.58 22.29
C ASN A 778 2.55 37.77 21.35
N TYR A 779 3.13 37.19 20.28
CA TYR A 779 2.43 36.29 19.38
C TYR A 779 1.95 35.02 20.10
N TRP A 780 2.79 34.42 20.94
CA TRP A 780 2.42 33.30 21.80
C TRP A 780 1.26 33.66 22.75
N ASN A 781 1.36 34.79 23.45
CA ASN A 781 0.31 35.25 24.38
C ASN A 781 -1.03 35.58 23.67
N GLY A 782 -0.97 36.06 22.43
CA GLY A 782 -2.14 36.21 21.58
C GLY A 782 -2.78 34.85 21.24
N ASN A 783 -1.98 33.92 20.74
CA ASN A 783 -2.45 32.71 20.05
C ASN A 783 -2.67 31.48 20.93
N LYS A 784 -1.99 31.30 22.07
CA LYS A 784 -2.10 30.05 22.88
C LYS A 784 -3.53 29.68 23.29
N GLY A 785 -4.37 30.67 23.61
CA GLY A 785 -5.79 30.44 23.90
C GLY A 785 -6.63 30.11 22.67
N ALA A 786 -6.27 30.65 21.51
CA ALA A 786 -6.92 30.37 20.23
C ALA A 786 -6.54 28.99 19.70
N LEU A 787 -5.27 28.59 19.83
CA LEU A 787 -4.77 27.25 19.49
C LEU A 787 -5.54 26.16 20.26
N LEU A 788 -5.74 26.36 21.56
CA LEU A 788 -6.58 25.47 22.40
C LEU A 788 -8.06 25.49 21.96
N ALA A 789 -8.66 26.67 21.86
CA ALA A 789 -10.08 26.82 21.54
C ALA A 789 -10.48 26.24 20.18
N PHE A 790 -9.56 26.30 19.20
CA PHE A 790 -9.80 25.77 17.86
C PHE A 790 -9.73 24.25 17.81
N ILE A 791 -8.66 23.58 18.25
CA ILE A 791 -8.63 22.10 18.19
C ILE A 791 -9.72 21.46 19.04
N THR A 792 -10.15 22.14 20.11
CA THR A 792 -11.29 21.70 20.93
C THR A 792 -12.65 21.93 20.23
N GLN A 793 -12.70 22.47 19.00
CA GLN A 793 -13.91 22.40 18.17
C GLN A 793 -14.18 20.99 17.65
N VAL A 794 -13.19 20.09 17.63
CA VAL A 794 -13.36 18.74 17.05
C VAL A 794 -14.40 17.88 17.77
N VAL A 795 -14.74 18.23 19.02
CA VAL A 795 -15.80 17.55 19.79
C VAL A 795 -17.22 18.00 19.45
N TYR A 796 -17.40 19.04 18.62
CA TYR A 796 -18.71 19.55 18.20
C TYR A 796 -19.34 18.75 17.05
N GLY A 797 -20.59 19.05 16.72
CA GLY A 797 -21.33 18.36 15.67
C GLY A 797 -21.79 16.98 16.11
N ILE A 798 -21.56 15.99 15.24
CA ILE A 798 -22.05 14.62 15.39
C ILE A 798 -20.87 13.66 15.33
N ARG A 799 -20.89 12.64 16.19
CA ARG A 799 -19.91 11.54 16.19
C ARG A 799 -20.63 10.22 16.38
N GLY A 800 -20.02 9.12 15.97
CA GLY A 800 -20.74 7.86 16.00
C GLY A 800 -19.97 6.65 15.53
N PHE A 801 -20.70 5.54 15.43
CA PHE A 801 -20.23 4.28 14.86
C PHE A 801 -21.28 3.69 13.92
N VAL A 802 -20.82 2.93 12.93
CA VAL A 802 -21.65 2.11 12.06
C VAL A 802 -21.24 0.65 12.20
N PHE A 803 -22.21 -0.22 12.49
CA PHE A 803 -22.00 -1.66 12.70
C PHE A 803 -22.77 -2.52 11.71
N ASP A 804 -22.31 -3.75 11.51
CA ASP A 804 -23.08 -4.82 10.89
C ASP A 804 -24.24 -5.23 11.82
N SER A 805 -25.47 -5.19 11.32
CA SER A 805 -26.68 -5.48 12.12
C SER A 805 -26.70 -6.91 12.67
N ARG A 806 -26.03 -7.86 11.99
CA ARG A 806 -25.99 -9.29 12.30
C ARG A 806 -24.77 -9.63 13.15
N THR A 807 -23.56 -9.29 12.68
CA THR A 807 -22.30 -9.68 13.35
C THR A 807 -21.82 -8.70 14.42
N LYS A 808 -22.42 -7.50 14.51
CA LYS A 808 -22.02 -6.40 15.41
C LYS A 808 -20.61 -5.87 15.20
N THR A 809 -19.88 -6.35 14.19
CA THR A 809 -18.57 -5.85 13.80
C THR A 809 -18.69 -4.42 13.25
N PRO A 810 -17.72 -3.53 13.52
CA PRO A 810 -17.69 -2.20 12.92
C PRO A 810 -17.57 -2.24 11.39
N LEU A 811 -18.01 -1.16 10.74
CA LEU A 811 -18.03 -1.02 9.28
C LEU A 811 -17.27 0.23 8.84
N SER A 812 -16.05 0.04 8.36
CA SER A 812 -15.20 1.07 7.73
C SER A 812 -15.63 1.42 6.29
N GLY A 813 -15.37 2.65 5.83
CA GLY A 813 -15.74 3.08 4.49
C GLY A 813 -17.26 3.15 4.23
N VAL A 814 -18.05 3.41 5.26
CA VAL A 814 -19.48 3.78 5.14
C VAL A 814 -19.53 5.27 4.87
N VAL A 815 -20.29 5.70 3.86
CA VAL A 815 -20.51 7.12 3.55
C VAL A 815 -21.60 7.69 4.45
N ILE A 816 -21.35 8.86 5.05
CA ILE A 816 -22.25 9.56 5.96
C ILE A 816 -22.79 10.81 5.25
N HIS A 817 -24.06 10.77 4.88
CA HIS A 817 -24.78 11.85 4.19
C HIS A 817 -25.56 12.70 5.19
N VAL A 818 -25.37 14.02 5.19
CA VAL A 818 -26.17 14.97 5.98
C VAL A 818 -27.16 15.66 5.04
N HIS A 819 -28.46 15.49 5.27
CA HIS A 819 -29.48 16.07 4.39
C HIS A 819 -29.41 17.60 4.41
N GLY A 820 -29.37 18.20 3.21
CA GLY A 820 -29.21 19.64 3.02
C GLY A 820 -27.76 20.15 2.95
N ILE A 821 -26.75 19.30 3.11
CA ILE A 821 -25.32 19.65 2.92
C ILE A 821 -24.74 18.77 1.81
N GLU A 822 -24.22 19.38 0.75
CA GLU A 822 -23.65 18.65 -0.41
C GLU A 822 -22.19 18.25 -0.20
N HIS A 823 -21.86 17.72 0.98
CA HIS A 823 -20.55 17.21 1.37
C HIS A 823 -20.70 16.06 2.39
N ASN A 824 -20.05 14.91 2.12
CA ASN A 824 -20.16 13.67 2.90
C ASN A 824 -18.81 13.29 3.51
N VAL A 825 -18.83 12.65 4.68
CA VAL A 825 -17.63 12.05 5.33
C VAL A 825 -17.71 10.52 5.29
N THR A 826 -16.66 9.82 5.71
CA THR A 826 -16.60 8.35 5.72
C THR A 826 -16.19 7.79 7.08
N THR A 827 -16.62 6.56 7.40
CA THR A 827 -16.13 5.87 8.62
C THR A 827 -14.69 5.37 8.47
N TYR A 828 -13.91 5.47 9.55
CA TYR A 828 -12.56 4.92 9.60
C TYR A 828 -12.56 3.41 9.92
N ARG A 829 -11.37 2.83 10.11
CA ARG A 829 -11.14 1.38 10.21
C ARG A 829 -11.96 0.69 11.31
N ASP A 830 -12.22 1.39 12.41
CA ASP A 830 -12.94 0.90 13.60
C ASP A 830 -14.45 1.25 13.54
N GLY A 831 -14.94 1.66 12.36
CA GLY A 831 -16.35 1.91 12.05
C GLY A 831 -16.90 3.22 12.59
N ASP A 832 -16.05 4.02 13.21
CA ASP A 832 -16.33 5.33 13.76
C ASP A 832 -16.34 6.43 12.70
N PHE A 833 -17.08 7.50 12.97
CA PHE A 833 -17.09 8.72 12.16
C PHE A 833 -17.27 9.97 13.02
N PHE A 834 -16.82 11.09 12.47
CA PHE A 834 -17.03 12.43 12.99
C PHE A 834 -17.54 13.32 11.86
N ARG A 835 -18.53 14.15 12.17
CA ARG A 835 -19.11 15.14 11.26
C ARG A 835 -19.35 16.43 12.02
N LEU A 836 -18.39 17.35 11.92
CA LEU A 836 -18.56 18.69 12.45
C LEU A 836 -19.74 19.35 11.74
N LEU A 837 -20.61 19.99 12.53
CA LEU A 837 -21.81 20.69 12.08
C LEU A 837 -22.05 21.88 13.00
N SER A 838 -22.61 22.95 12.44
CA SER A 838 -23.20 24.04 13.22
C SER A 838 -24.45 23.56 14.00
N PRO A 839 -24.92 24.31 15.02
CA PRO A 839 -26.11 23.95 15.77
C PRO A 839 -27.37 23.95 14.89
N GLY A 840 -28.15 22.87 14.94
CA GLY A 840 -29.28 22.67 14.02
C GLY A 840 -30.03 21.36 14.27
N ILE A 841 -30.96 21.04 13.38
CA ILE A 841 -31.64 19.75 13.29
C ILE A 841 -31.30 19.16 11.92
N TYR A 842 -30.83 17.92 11.90
CA TYR A 842 -30.34 17.26 10.69
C TYR A 842 -30.93 15.85 10.56
N ASP A 843 -31.20 15.45 9.33
CA ASP A 843 -31.44 14.06 8.98
C ASP A 843 -30.14 13.48 8.41
N ILE A 844 -29.81 12.23 8.74
CA ILE A 844 -28.58 11.56 8.30
C ILE A 844 -28.93 10.23 7.66
N THR A 845 -28.40 9.98 6.46
CA THR A 845 -28.41 8.66 5.83
C THR A 845 -26.99 8.10 5.80
N VAL A 846 -26.83 6.82 6.12
CA VAL A 846 -25.53 6.13 5.97
C VAL A 846 -25.63 5.01 4.95
N GLU A 847 -24.66 4.93 4.05
CA GLU A 847 -24.67 4.04 2.89
C GLU A 847 -23.35 3.28 2.73
N ARG A 848 -23.43 2.00 2.35
CA ARG A 848 -22.28 1.16 2.01
C ARG A 848 -22.68 0.07 1.01
N ILE A 849 -21.84 -0.16 -0.01
CA ILE A 849 -22.05 -1.24 -0.98
C ILE A 849 -22.16 -2.60 -0.27
N GLY A 850 -23.19 -3.37 -0.64
CA GLY A 850 -23.52 -4.66 -0.04
C GLY A 850 -24.42 -4.60 1.21
N TYR A 851 -24.87 -3.40 1.61
CA TYR A 851 -25.75 -3.19 2.76
C TYR A 851 -27.02 -2.41 2.38
N GLU A 852 -28.12 -2.64 3.12
CA GLU A 852 -29.26 -1.71 3.17
C GLU A 852 -28.79 -0.40 3.83
N SER A 853 -29.13 0.76 3.26
CA SER A 853 -28.87 2.07 3.89
C SER A 853 -29.84 2.34 5.05
N GLU A 854 -29.38 3.10 6.05
CA GLU A 854 -30.17 3.49 7.23
C GLU A 854 -30.26 5.01 7.33
N THR A 855 -31.47 5.55 7.49
CA THR A 855 -31.70 6.98 7.72
C THR A 855 -32.19 7.22 9.14
N LYS A 856 -31.68 8.28 9.78
CA LYS A 856 -32.14 8.78 11.09
C LYS A 856 -32.46 10.25 10.99
N GLU A 857 -33.70 10.57 11.31
CA GLU A 857 -34.28 11.90 11.16
C GLU A 857 -34.23 12.67 12.50
N ASN A 858 -34.33 14.00 12.41
CA ASN A 858 -34.47 14.93 13.54
C ASN A 858 -33.33 14.87 14.57
N ILE A 859 -32.09 14.63 14.13
CA ILE A 859 -30.91 14.61 15.00
C ILE A 859 -30.53 16.05 15.37
N PHE A 860 -30.58 16.38 16.66
CA PHE A 860 -30.31 17.72 17.18
C PHE A 860 -28.82 17.91 17.50
N VAL A 861 -28.23 18.99 16.99
CA VAL A 861 -26.85 19.43 17.23
C VAL A 861 -26.87 20.73 18.01
N THR A 862 -26.04 20.86 19.05
CA THR A 862 -26.03 22.03 19.94
C THR A 862 -24.66 22.73 19.97
N ASN A 863 -24.61 23.94 20.52
CA ASN A 863 -23.36 24.62 20.85
C ASN A 863 -22.83 24.29 22.28
N GLN A 864 -23.33 23.21 22.89
CA GLN A 864 -23.03 22.83 24.28
C GLN A 864 -22.48 21.41 24.41
N SER A 865 -22.84 20.52 23.47
CA SER A 865 -22.65 19.06 23.57
C SER A 865 -22.41 18.42 22.21
N SER A 866 -21.59 17.38 22.17
CA SER A 866 -21.46 16.47 21.03
C SER A 866 -22.66 15.55 20.92
N THR A 867 -23.22 15.34 19.72
CA THR A 867 -24.34 14.41 19.54
C THR A 867 -23.86 13.06 19.06
N TYR A 868 -24.01 12.03 19.90
CA TYR A 868 -23.65 10.64 19.57
C TYR A 868 -24.77 9.92 18.81
N VAL A 869 -24.43 9.30 17.67
CA VAL A 869 -25.38 8.52 16.84
C VAL A 869 -24.75 7.20 16.43
N GLU A 870 -25.50 6.09 16.58
CA GLU A 870 -25.06 4.75 16.18
C GLU A 870 -25.95 4.23 15.05
N PHE A 871 -25.38 3.59 14.03
CA PHE A 871 -26.09 2.93 12.93
C PHE A 871 -25.77 1.43 12.86
N LYS A 872 -26.71 0.61 12.38
CA LYS A 872 -26.66 -0.86 12.35
C LYS A 872 -27.19 -1.38 11.00
N LEU A 873 -26.34 -1.28 9.98
CA LEU A 873 -26.66 -1.65 8.59
C LEU A 873 -26.80 -3.16 8.41
N LYS A 874 -27.84 -3.60 7.69
CA LYS A 874 -28.02 -5.02 7.35
C LYS A 874 -27.34 -5.35 6.03
N ARG A 875 -26.76 -6.54 5.91
CA ARG A 875 -26.26 -7.04 4.63
C ARG A 875 -27.40 -7.37 3.67
N ILE A 876 -27.16 -7.10 2.39
CA ILE A 876 -27.94 -7.64 1.29
C ILE A 876 -27.44 -9.08 1.04
N ASP A 877 -28.12 -10.08 1.58
CA ASP A 877 -27.74 -11.49 1.40
C ASP A 877 -28.12 -11.95 -0.03
N PHE A 878 -27.16 -11.92 -0.97
CA PHE A 878 -27.29 -12.28 -2.39
C PHE A 878 -27.63 -13.77 -2.69
N TYR A 879 -28.18 -14.54 -1.74
CA TYR A 879 -28.11 -16.01 -1.76
C TYR A 879 -29.45 -16.76 -1.87
N ASP A 880 -30.59 -16.11 -2.16
CA ASP A 880 -31.82 -16.85 -2.52
C ASP A 880 -32.78 -16.12 -3.48
N ASP A 881 -32.27 -15.59 -4.60
CA ASP A 881 -33.16 -15.02 -5.64
C ASP A 881 -32.74 -15.35 -7.09
N LYS A 882 -33.07 -16.58 -7.50
CA LYS A 882 -33.03 -17.00 -8.91
C LYS A 882 -34.19 -16.43 -9.75
N GLN A 883 -35.18 -15.77 -9.16
CA GLN A 883 -36.30 -15.20 -9.91
C GLN A 883 -35.94 -13.82 -10.49
N ASN A 884 -35.26 -12.96 -9.73
CA ASN A 884 -34.91 -11.60 -10.18
C ASN A 884 -33.91 -11.56 -11.35
N ILE A 885 -33.08 -12.59 -11.53
CA ILE A 885 -32.24 -12.71 -12.74
C ILE A 885 -33.10 -12.74 -14.03
N SER A 886 -34.30 -13.34 -13.99
CA SER A 886 -35.21 -13.37 -15.14
C SER A 886 -35.82 -11.98 -15.44
N GLN A 887 -36.08 -11.17 -14.41
CA GLN A 887 -36.56 -9.79 -14.59
C GLN A 887 -35.45 -8.89 -15.13
N LEU A 888 -34.22 -9.01 -14.62
CA LEU A 888 -33.06 -8.28 -15.14
C LEU A 888 -32.73 -8.65 -16.59
N GLN A 889 -32.81 -9.93 -16.97
CA GLN A 889 -32.71 -10.35 -18.37
C GLN A 889 -33.85 -9.82 -19.24
N THR A 890 -35.07 -9.69 -18.68
CA THR A 890 -36.21 -9.10 -19.40
C THR A 890 -36.00 -7.60 -19.64
N LEU A 891 -35.54 -6.85 -18.63
CA LEU A 891 -35.22 -5.42 -18.75
C LEU A 891 -34.04 -5.17 -19.71
N TYR A 892 -32.99 -6.00 -19.66
CA TYR A 892 -31.85 -5.94 -20.58
C TYR A 892 -32.24 -6.24 -22.03
N ASN A 893 -33.22 -7.12 -22.25
CA ASN A 893 -33.75 -7.38 -23.60
C ASN A 893 -34.74 -6.29 -24.06
N GLN A 894 -35.47 -5.64 -23.14
CA GLN A 894 -36.33 -4.48 -23.44
C GLN A 894 -35.53 -3.20 -23.76
N SER A 895 -34.35 -3.00 -23.19
CA SER A 895 -33.53 -1.83 -23.54
C SER A 895 -33.01 -1.90 -24.99
N LYS A 896 -32.70 -3.10 -25.50
CA LYS A 896 -32.25 -3.32 -26.88
C LYS A 896 -33.32 -3.04 -27.95
N THR A 897 -34.61 -3.00 -27.62
CA THR A 897 -35.67 -2.67 -28.60
C THR A 897 -35.89 -1.17 -28.80
N PHE A 898 -35.29 -0.29 -27.98
CA PHE A 898 -35.57 1.16 -28.05
C PHE A 898 -34.64 1.97 -28.99
N ILE A 899 -33.50 1.43 -29.43
CA ILE A 899 -32.49 2.15 -30.24
C ILE A 899 -32.45 1.67 -31.71
N ARG A 900 -33.62 1.48 -32.36
CA ARG A 900 -33.73 1.37 -33.83
C ARG A 900 -35.04 1.94 -34.40
N ARG A 901 -35.13 3.27 -34.50
CA ARG A 901 -35.97 3.96 -35.50
C ARG A 901 -35.28 5.21 -36.06
N PRO A 902 -34.83 5.20 -37.32
CA PRO A 902 -34.39 6.41 -38.01
C PRO A 902 -35.59 7.15 -38.60
N ILE A 903 -35.51 8.49 -38.64
CA ILE A 903 -36.38 9.33 -39.45
C ILE A 903 -35.47 10.12 -40.41
N PHE A 904 -35.45 9.65 -41.66
CA PHE A 904 -35.64 10.42 -42.92
C PHE A 904 -34.99 11.83 -43.05
N PHE A 905 -34.40 12.21 -44.19
CA PHE A 905 -34.98 12.11 -45.54
C PHE A 905 -33.91 12.22 -46.67
N VAL A 906 -34.03 11.41 -47.76
CA VAL A 906 -33.47 11.66 -49.14
C VAL A 906 -31.93 11.66 -49.31
N MET A 907 -31.32 11.27 -50.46
CA MET A 907 -31.83 11.15 -51.85
C MET A 907 -31.60 9.77 -52.51
N LEU A 908 -32.32 9.54 -53.62
CA LEU A 908 -32.26 8.38 -54.53
C LEU A 908 -31.13 8.49 -55.59
N ALA A 909 -31.05 7.45 -56.42
CA ALA A 909 -30.17 7.23 -57.59
C ALA A 909 -28.75 6.76 -57.16
N SER A 910 -28.08 5.75 -57.72
CA SER A 910 -28.03 5.07 -59.04
C SER A 910 -26.51 4.86 -59.29
N ILE A 911 -25.98 3.94 -60.11
CA ILE A 911 -26.49 2.83 -60.92
C ILE A 911 -25.28 1.88 -61.17
N CYS A 912 -25.54 0.64 -61.62
CA CYS A 912 -24.54 -0.40 -61.95
C CYS A 912 -23.75 -0.98 -60.75
N GLY A 913 -23.42 -2.27 -60.72
CA GLY A 913 -23.80 -3.38 -61.62
C GLY A 913 -22.64 -4.31 -61.96
N SER A 914 -22.94 -5.44 -62.62
CA SER A 914 -21.99 -6.38 -63.25
C SER A 914 -21.13 -7.21 -62.28
N TYR A 915 -21.28 -8.54 -62.23
CA TYR A 915 -20.46 -9.56 -62.95
C TYR A 915 -19.04 -9.74 -62.36
N ILE A 916 -18.40 -10.92 -62.31
CA ILE A 916 -18.59 -12.26 -62.90
C ILE A 916 -18.02 -13.29 -61.86
N ASN A 917 -18.57 -14.48 -61.54
CA ASN A 917 -19.02 -15.68 -62.28
C ASN A 917 -17.95 -16.81 -62.35
N PHE A 918 -18.38 -18.06 -62.58
CA PHE A 918 -17.67 -19.39 -62.52
C PHE A 918 -17.73 -20.10 -61.15
N PHE A 919 -18.35 -21.29 -60.92
CA PHE A 919 -18.50 -22.57 -61.67
C PHE A 919 -17.15 -23.22 -62.03
N GLN A 920 -16.86 -24.52 -61.83
CA GLN A 920 -17.64 -25.79 -61.80
C GLN A 920 -16.86 -26.80 -60.85
N ILE A 921 -17.25 -28.03 -60.46
CA ILE A 921 -17.89 -29.15 -61.18
C ILE A 921 -18.27 -30.35 -60.20
N ILE A 922 -19.25 -31.21 -60.58
CA ILE A 922 -19.52 -32.62 -60.15
C ILE A 922 -20.18 -33.02 -58.78
N ASN A 923 -21.43 -33.52 -58.90
CA ASN A 923 -22.16 -34.67 -58.28
C ASN A 923 -22.33 -34.96 -56.75
N LYS A 924 -23.60 -34.83 -56.31
CA LYS A 924 -24.54 -35.87 -55.79
C LYS A 924 -24.00 -37.12 -55.03
N HIS A 925 -24.60 -37.43 -53.85
CA HIS A 925 -25.80 -38.30 -53.75
C HIS A 925 -26.45 -38.35 -52.33
N SER A 926 -27.74 -38.75 -52.29
CA SER A 926 -28.61 -39.26 -51.19
C SER A 926 -28.32 -38.86 -49.71
N MET A 927 -29.24 -38.27 -48.93
CA MET A 927 -30.63 -38.65 -48.58
C MET A 927 -30.76 -39.97 -47.80
N TYR A 928 -30.87 -39.91 -46.45
CA TYR A 928 -31.58 -40.88 -45.59
C TYR A 928 -31.73 -40.33 -44.14
N PHE A 929 -32.55 -41.00 -43.31
CA PHE A 929 -32.72 -40.81 -41.86
C PHE A 929 -33.26 -39.46 -41.32
N TYR A 930 -34.49 -39.14 -41.73
CA TYR A 930 -35.52 -38.70 -40.77
C TYR A 930 -36.67 -39.72 -40.77
N LEU A 931 -36.45 -40.86 -40.09
CA LEU A 931 -37.48 -41.87 -39.81
C LEU A 931 -37.03 -42.76 -38.62
N VAL A 932 -37.97 -43.48 -38.02
CA VAL A 932 -37.78 -44.32 -36.81
C VAL A 932 -37.48 -43.48 -35.55
N LEU A 933 -38.40 -42.55 -35.26
CA LEU A 933 -38.79 -42.25 -33.88
C LEU A 933 -40.14 -42.95 -33.64
N THR A 934 -40.38 -43.45 -32.43
CA THR A 934 -41.58 -44.19 -31.93
C THR A 934 -41.64 -45.70 -32.23
N LEU A 935 -42.28 -46.43 -31.29
CA LEU A 935 -42.61 -47.87 -31.26
C LEU A 935 -41.40 -48.84 -31.19
N SER A 936 -41.22 -49.68 -30.17
CA SER A 936 -41.98 -49.99 -28.93
C SER A 936 -40.96 -50.42 -27.85
N VAL A 937 -41.13 -50.17 -26.54
CA VAL A 937 -42.22 -50.51 -25.60
C VAL A 937 -42.36 -52.02 -25.36
N ILE A 938 -42.29 -52.43 -24.08
CA ILE A 938 -42.37 -53.81 -23.51
C ILE A 938 -41.11 -54.68 -23.68
N PHE A 939 -40.25 -54.69 -22.66
CA PHE A 939 -39.63 -55.85 -21.96
C PHE A 939 -38.49 -55.32 -21.07
N GLY A 940 -38.40 -55.61 -19.77
CA GLY A 940 -39.35 -56.26 -18.86
C GLY A 940 -38.88 -56.06 -17.40
N ILE A 941 -39.82 -55.95 -16.46
CA ILE A 941 -39.51 -55.74 -15.03
C ILE A 941 -39.03 -57.06 -14.40
N VAL A 942 -37.86 -57.02 -13.75
CA VAL A 942 -37.31 -58.02 -12.81
C VAL A 942 -37.20 -59.48 -13.32
N ALA A 943 -36.00 -59.84 -13.75
CA ALA A 943 -35.37 -61.12 -13.40
C ALA A 943 -34.12 -60.78 -12.57
N PHE A 944 -34.11 -60.92 -11.23
CA PHE A 944 -33.94 -62.17 -10.47
C PHE A 944 -32.57 -62.83 -10.76
N TYR A 945 -31.67 -63.19 -9.85
CA TYR A 945 -31.41 -63.05 -8.40
C TYR A 945 -30.16 -63.95 -8.16
N VAL A 946 -29.54 -63.98 -6.97
CA VAL A 946 -28.41 -64.90 -6.61
C VAL A 946 -27.06 -64.52 -7.31
N ARG A 947 -25.87 -64.56 -6.68
CA ARG A 947 -25.34 -65.14 -5.42
C ARG A 947 -24.76 -64.00 -4.54
N ARG A 948 -25.04 -63.91 -3.24
CA ARG A 948 -24.37 -64.59 -2.08
C ARG A 948 -22.84 -64.33 -2.00
N ARG A 949 -22.24 -64.08 -0.83
CA ARG A 949 -22.78 -63.96 0.54
C ARG A 949 -21.83 -63.20 1.49
N SER A 950 -22.42 -62.68 2.56
CA SER A 950 -21.83 -62.14 3.81
C SER A 950 -20.83 -63.05 4.52
N PHE A 951 -20.03 -62.46 5.43
CA PHE A 951 -19.69 -62.82 6.84
C PHE A 951 -18.48 -61.92 7.21
N SER A 952 -18.47 -60.95 8.15
CA SER A 952 -18.63 -61.00 9.62
C SER A 952 -17.67 -61.98 10.32
N SER A 953 -16.97 -61.68 11.44
CA SER A 953 -16.80 -60.44 12.26
C SER A 953 -15.73 -60.70 13.36
N LEU A 954 -15.60 -59.80 14.36
CA LEU A 954 -14.99 -59.99 15.70
C LEU A 954 -13.43 -59.89 15.91
N ARG A 955 -13.07 -58.91 16.77
CA ARG A 955 -12.24 -59.02 18.00
C ARG A 955 -10.71 -59.37 18.00
N ARG A 956 -9.95 -58.36 18.49
CA ARG A 956 -9.12 -58.33 19.74
C ARG A 956 -7.73 -59.03 19.86
N PHE A 957 -6.77 -58.19 20.29
CA PHE A 957 -5.76 -58.38 21.36
C PHE A 957 -4.48 -59.23 21.16
N THR A 958 -3.47 -58.85 21.97
CA THR A 958 -2.27 -59.59 22.44
C THR A 958 -1.21 -60.03 21.40
N ASP A 959 0.10 -60.03 21.70
CA ASP A 959 0.90 -59.20 22.64
C ASP A 959 2.42 -59.42 22.43
N SER A 960 3.25 -58.61 23.10
CA SER A 960 4.62 -58.90 23.59
C SER A 960 5.71 -59.49 22.66
N GLN A 961 6.82 -58.75 22.52
CA GLN A 961 8.20 -59.11 22.95
C GLN A 961 9.15 -58.00 22.44
N GLN A 962 9.65 -57.05 23.24
CA GLN A 962 10.47 -57.14 24.46
C GLN A 962 11.90 -57.67 24.20
N TYR A 963 12.87 -56.76 24.24
CA TYR A 963 14.18 -56.97 24.85
C TYR A 963 14.73 -55.63 25.38
N GLU A 964 15.32 -55.67 26.58
CA GLU A 964 16.06 -54.58 27.22
C GLU A 964 17.58 -54.73 26.86
N LEU A 965 18.60 -54.04 27.38
CA LEU A 965 18.81 -53.15 28.55
C LEU A 965 20.19 -52.44 28.37
N LEU A 966 20.61 -51.59 29.33
CA LEU A 966 21.97 -51.00 29.55
C LEU A 966 22.38 -49.81 28.63
N THR A 967 23.09 -48.76 29.08
CA THR A 967 23.41 -48.28 30.46
C THR A 967 23.69 -46.76 30.49
N GLN A 968 23.67 -46.21 31.71
CA GLN A 968 24.05 -44.84 32.10
C GLN A 968 25.53 -44.47 31.80
N GLY A 969 25.84 -43.18 31.87
CA GLY A 969 27.19 -42.63 31.97
C GLY A 969 27.18 -41.10 32.13
N ASP A 970 27.42 -40.60 33.35
CA ASP A 970 27.55 -39.18 33.67
C ASP A 970 28.96 -38.62 33.30
N ASP A 971 29.12 -37.31 33.07
CA ASP A 971 29.73 -36.40 34.07
C ASP A 971 30.07 -34.96 33.60
N ASN A 972 29.89 -34.06 34.55
CA ASN A 972 30.30 -32.67 34.78
C ASN A 972 31.58 -32.04 34.13
N LEU A 973 31.44 -30.80 33.60
CA LEU A 973 32.16 -29.52 33.97
C LEU A 973 33.74 -29.43 33.96
N PRO A 974 34.40 -28.25 34.15
CA PRO A 974 34.25 -26.91 33.52
C PRO A 974 35.59 -26.11 33.28
N LEU A 975 35.47 -24.79 32.97
CA LEU A 975 36.37 -23.64 33.27
C LEU A 975 37.64 -23.26 32.42
N MET A 976 37.70 -21.94 32.12
CA MET A 976 38.81 -20.96 32.05
C MET A 976 40.23 -21.30 31.52
N HIS A 977 40.69 -20.56 30.49
CA HIS A 977 41.66 -19.41 30.51
C HIS A 977 41.90 -18.99 29.03
N GLN A 978 42.21 -17.76 28.55
CA GLN A 978 42.72 -16.45 29.03
C GLN A 978 44.15 -16.13 28.49
N SER A 979 44.28 -14.95 27.85
CA SER A 979 45.50 -14.13 27.62
C SER A 979 46.45 -14.37 26.42
N ASN A 980 47.09 -13.25 26.03
CA ASN A 980 48.29 -13.05 25.18
C ASN A 980 48.17 -13.31 23.65
N GLY A 981 48.64 -12.44 22.73
CA GLY A 981 49.03 -11.02 22.85
C GLY A 981 50.51 -10.68 22.58
N HIS A 982 50.87 -10.43 21.31
CA HIS A 982 52.04 -9.69 20.76
C HIS A 982 51.64 -9.29 19.32
N GLN A 983 51.75 -8.09 18.74
CA GLN A 983 52.55 -6.86 18.87
C GLN A 983 53.71 -6.71 17.86
N SER A 984 53.40 -5.97 16.78
CA SER A 984 54.30 -5.21 15.88
C SER A 984 55.26 -5.95 14.94
N ILE A 985 55.38 -5.42 13.72
CA ILE A 985 56.54 -4.63 13.27
C ILE A 985 56.11 -3.71 12.11
N ARG A 986 56.74 -2.53 11.98
CA ARG A 986 56.53 -1.60 10.85
C ARG A 986 57.44 -1.98 9.68
N ASN A 987 57.11 -1.53 8.47
CA ASN A 987 58.10 -0.76 7.71
C ASN A 987 57.45 0.21 6.72
N THR A 988 58.16 1.31 6.46
CA THR A 988 57.76 2.42 5.59
C THR A 988 58.83 2.63 4.52
N HIS A 989 58.42 2.92 3.28
CA HIS A 989 59.22 3.76 2.38
C HIS A 989 58.31 4.56 1.45
N ALA A 990 58.87 5.61 0.83
CA ALA A 990 58.14 6.65 0.13
C ALA A 990 59.05 7.38 -0.89
N MET A 991 58.43 8.29 -1.65
CA MET A 991 58.98 9.33 -2.54
C MET A 991 59.21 8.99 -4.03
N ARG A 992 58.60 9.88 -4.85
CA ARG A 992 59.03 10.43 -6.15
C ARG A 992 59.11 9.51 -7.38
N GLY A 993 58.78 10.01 -8.57
CA GLY A 993 58.28 11.37 -8.92
C GLY A 993 58.27 11.64 -10.43
N GLU A 994 57.81 12.84 -10.82
CA GLU A 994 57.88 13.46 -12.17
C GLU A 994 57.05 12.73 -13.28
N SER A 995 56.05 13.35 -13.97
CA SER A 995 56.02 14.50 -14.95
C SER A 995 56.54 14.10 -16.36
N GLU A 996 56.29 14.78 -17.51
CA GLU A 996 55.78 16.12 -17.89
C GLU A 996 54.98 16.00 -19.24
N ASP A 997 53.99 16.83 -19.64
CA ASP A 997 53.03 17.61 -18.84
C ASP A 997 51.55 17.47 -19.35
N GLU A 998 50.76 18.30 -20.08
CA GLU A 998 50.75 19.65 -20.73
C GLU A 998 49.26 20.14 -20.75
N ALA A 999 48.89 21.40 -20.46
CA ALA A 999 48.78 22.63 -21.29
C ALA A 999 47.56 22.66 -22.28
N ASP A 1000 46.79 23.73 -22.53
CA ASP A 1000 46.88 25.19 -22.27
C ASP A 1000 45.49 25.87 -22.53
N GLU A 1001 45.12 27.13 -22.20
CA GLU A 1001 45.72 28.21 -21.39
C GLU A 1001 44.64 29.27 -20.97
N HIS A 1002 45.08 30.26 -20.18
CA HIS A 1002 44.65 31.69 -20.06
C HIS A 1002 43.58 32.08 -19.00
N THR A 1003 43.69 33.22 -18.27
CA THR A 1003 44.74 34.29 -18.21
C THR A 1003 44.69 35.05 -16.86
N LEU A 1004 45.87 35.47 -16.37
CA LEU A 1004 46.22 36.80 -15.77
C LEU A 1004 45.29 37.52 -14.75
N PHE A 1005 45.74 38.21 -13.69
CA PHE A 1005 47.03 38.29 -12.95
C PHE A 1005 46.85 39.21 -11.70
N THR A 1006 47.78 39.20 -10.73
CA THR A 1006 48.04 40.24 -9.68
C THR A 1006 46.93 40.56 -8.62
N SER A 1007 47.23 40.93 -7.36
CA SER A 1007 48.48 40.90 -6.56
C SER A 1007 48.25 41.26 -5.08
N ASN A 1008 49.08 40.69 -4.16
CA ASN A 1008 49.57 41.28 -2.89
C ASN A 1008 48.57 41.61 -1.73
N ILE A 1009 48.93 41.68 -0.44
CA ILE A 1009 50.05 41.16 0.40
C ILE A 1009 49.58 41.22 1.90
N ASP A 1010 50.08 40.31 2.76
CA ASP A 1010 50.19 40.35 4.25
C ASP A 1010 49.13 40.99 5.20
N VAL A 1011 48.53 40.14 6.07
CA VAL A 1011 48.82 40.00 7.54
C VAL A 1011 48.98 41.32 8.37
N PRO A 1012 48.37 41.49 9.59
CA PRO A 1012 48.23 40.48 10.68
C PRO A 1012 46.99 40.48 11.63
N MET A 1013 46.89 39.37 12.39
CA MET A 1013 46.50 39.23 13.82
C MET A 1013 45.06 39.50 14.38
N ILE A 1014 44.57 38.44 15.04
CA ILE A 1014 43.91 38.39 16.38
C ILE A 1014 42.58 39.14 16.57
N SER A 1015 41.48 38.37 16.56
CA SER A 1015 40.75 38.03 17.79
C SER A 1015 40.05 36.67 17.66
#